data_AF-A0A7Z0UGU9-F1
#
_entry.id   AF-A0A7Z0UGU9-F1
#
_cell.length_a   1.000
_cell.length_b   1.000
_cell.length_c   1.000
_cell.angle_alpha   90.00
_cell.angle_beta   90.00
_cell.angle_gamma   90.00
#
_symmetry.space_group_name_H-M   'P 1'
#
loop_
_entity.id
_entity.type
_entity.pdbx_description
1 polymer ?
#
loop_
_entity_poly.entity_id
_entity_poly.type
_entity_poly.pdbx_seq_one_letter_code
_entity_poly.pdbx_strand_id
1 'polypeptide(L)'
;MGSENAIREAIIIAGGLGTRARSMTGDVIPKALLPLDGVPIIVRQIRVLAREGVRHVRVLGGHLGSQLEPALGPEAERLGITIDVFVEKSPLGTAGCLTTLETIADDVLIVYGDMLFDIDLSALARHRRQFPAALTIIAHPNDHPRTSDIVVQKNGYLQLLLPRKVPRDADWRNLVPAGLYVACGQFFETLLPGQPADMIHDVIPGLLERSIPVAIYDTPEYMKDTGSPSRHAAAAEDIRHDRVHAVHLSVRRPAVFFDCDGVLNEDVGGHGVIHPDQVKLVGRAGEAVRLAREAGFLTVAVTNRPQVAKGLLDETGLDHVLGRLEAELAEDGGVLDRIYFCPHHPDKGFPNEVAALKIDCACRKPGDLMIRQAMSELPIEKSKSVIIGDSLRDIGAGRKAGIWAYGVRTGYGLRDKKSYPTAETAIPQADLIFDTVYDAVRFQCGYQSLGQALSRAIDERLADTAGPLIVSICGRSRSGKTTFAHAVQRMLSEAGRKVLRLELDRWILPLEHRSPDISAEERSRVELYPEIVSMLRRSGQVEAPGYDAASRGQPRDTTTYDARDAEVILLDGIFAGHASIREEVDMAVFVEASQQTLLNRFHTFYAWKGLTPVAAEGLWQSRIQEEWPRIDLQRTSADIVINLEETIL
;
A
#
# COMPACT_ATOMS: atom_id res chain seq x y z
N MET A 1 18.48 -4.35 -26.62
CA MET A 1 18.14 -2.91 -26.73
C MET A 1 18.73 -2.22 -25.51
N GLY A 2 19.81 -1.45 -25.50
CA GLY A 2 20.80 -0.96 -26.45
C GLY A 2 21.67 -0.05 -25.57
N SER A 3 22.98 -0.27 -25.52
CA SER A 3 23.90 0.29 -24.51
C SER A 3 24.14 1.81 -24.58
N GLU A 4 23.45 2.51 -25.49
CA GLU A 4 23.69 3.91 -25.84
C GLU A 4 22.99 4.93 -24.92
N ASN A 5 22.12 4.52 -23.98
CA ASN A 5 21.26 5.45 -23.22
C ASN A 5 21.21 5.17 -21.70
N ALA A 6 22.35 4.84 -21.08
CA ALA A 6 22.46 4.65 -19.63
C ALA A 6 23.21 5.81 -19.01
N ILE A 7 22.84 6.23 -17.80
CA ILE A 7 23.60 7.23 -17.05
C ILE A 7 24.93 6.58 -16.62
N ARG A 8 26.04 7.02 -17.21
CA ARG A 8 27.38 6.42 -17.00
C ARG A 8 28.28 7.23 -16.09
N GLU A 9 27.91 8.48 -15.82
CA GLU A 9 28.68 9.40 -15.00
C GLU A 9 27.88 9.85 -13.77
N ALA A 10 28.58 10.05 -12.67
CA ALA A 10 28.01 10.64 -11.47
C ALA A 10 28.94 11.69 -10.84
N ILE A 11 28.35 12.66 -10.16
CA ILE A 11 29.02 13.64 -9.32
C ILE A 11 28.50 13.47 -7.89
N ILE A 12 29.39 13.28 -6.92
CA ILE A 12 29.05 13.24 -5.49
C ILE A 12 29.53 14.53 -4.84
N ILE A 13 28.60 15.29 -4.25
CA ILE A 13 28.89 16.54 -3.54
C ILE A 13 29.13 16.24 -2.06
N ALA A 14 30.40 16.23 -1.65
CA ALA A 14 30.87 15.89 -0.32
C ALA A 14 31.45 17.11 0.46
N GLY A 15 31.14 18.33 0.03
CA GLY A 15 31.79 19.56 0.52
C GLY A 15 31.18 20.30 1.71
N GLY A 16 30.01 19.90 2.21
CA GLY A 16 29.31 20.63 3.27
C GLY A 16 30.05 20.63 4.63
N LEU A 17 29.97 21.75 5.38
CA LEU A 17 30.57 21.94 6.71
C LEU A 17 30.07 20.97 7.80
N GLY A 18 29.07 20.13 7.51
CA GLY A 18 28.64 19.07 8.42
C GLY A 18 28.12 19.52 9.78
N THR A 19 27.66 20.77 9.94
CA THR A 19 27.35 21.37 11.25
C THR A 19 26.38 20.54 12.11
N ARG A 20 25.34 19.94 11.50
CA ARG A 20 24.39 19.01 12.16
C ARG A 20 24.99 17.63 12.50
N ALA A 21 26.00 17.21 11.75
CA ALA A 21 26.73 15.96 11.93
C ALA A 21 28.02 16.13 12.74
N ARG A 22 28.32 17.34 13.24
CA ARG A 22 29.55 17.63 13.98
C ARG A 22 29.70 16.78 15.24
N SER A 23 28.57 16.46 15.91
CA SER A 23 28.55 15.54 17.05
C SER A 23 28.93 14.11 16.70
N MET A 24 28.79 13.70 15.43
CA MET A 24 29.12 12.35 14.95
C MET A 24 30.52 12.29 14.32
N THR A 25 30.90 13.33 13.60
CA THR A 25 32.17 13.41 12.85
C THR A 25 33.33 13.88 13.72
N GLY A 26 33.06 14.54 14.85
CA GLY A 26 34.08 15.11 15.73
C GLY A 26 34.97 16.16 15.06
N ASP A 27 34.60 16.65 13.86
CA ASP A 27 35.45 17.52 13.01
C ASP A 27 36.77 16.87 12.58
N VAL A 28 36.85 15.52 12.59
CA VAL A 28 38.07 14.76 12.25
C VAL A 28 37.93 13.95 10.95
N ILE A 29 36.70 13.68 10.53
CA ILE A 29 36.39 12.98 9.27
C ILE A 29 35.35 13.76 8.46
N PRO A 30 35.44 13.75 7.10
CA PRO A 30 34.36 14.22 6.24
C PRO A 30 33.04 13.52 6.55
N LYS A 31 31.92 14.25 6.45
CA LYS A 31 30.58 13.67 6.64
C LYS A 31 30.31 12.46 5.74
N ALA A 32 30.78 12.52 4.49
CA ALA A 32 30.64 11.45 3.52
C ALA A 32 31.38 10.15 3.93
N LEU A 33 32.41 10.26 4.79
CA LEU A 33 33.15 9.12 5.35
C LEU A 33 32.58 8.61 6.68
N LEU A 34 31.50 9.21 7.20
CA LEU A 34 30.85 8.71 8.41
C LEU A 34 30.37 7.26 8.18
N PRO A 35 30.74 6.32 9.07
CA PRO A 35 30.41 4.91 8.88
C PRO A 35 28.94 4.66 9.21
N LEU A 36 28.22 4.10 8.26
CA LEU A 36 26.86 3.63 8.44
C LEU A 36 26.89 2.11 8.45
N ASP A 37 26.62 1.51 9.62
CA ASP A 37 26.73 0.06 9.84
C ASP A 37 28.09 -0.50 9.35
N GLY A 38 29.18 0.11 9.83
CA GLY A 38 30.56 -0.30 9.54
C GLY A 38 31.14 0.12 8.18
N VAL A 39 30.34 0.65 7.26
CA VAL A 39 30.79 1.06 5.91
C VAL A 39 30.54 2.55 5.71
N PRO A 40 31.54 3.34 5.23
CA PRO A 40 31.34 4.75 4.91
C PRO A 40 30.17 4.99 3.94
N ILE A 41 29.40 6.06 4.17
CA ILE A 41 28.23 6.40 3.33
C ILE A 41 28.62 6.49 1.85
N ILE A 42 29.67 7.25 1.52
CA ILE A 42 30.11 7.41 0.13
C ILE A 42 30.53 6.09 -0.53
N VAL A 43 31.10 5.15 0.22
CA VAL A 43 31.43 3.81 -0.28
C VAL A 43 30.15 3.05 -0.64
N ARG A 44 29.09 3.19 0.16
CA ARG A 44 27.77 2.62 -0.16
C ARG A 44 27.18 3.25 -1.42
N GLN A 45 27.26 4.57 -1.56
CA GLN A 45 26.81 5.29 -2.76
C GLN A 45 27.54 4.77 -4.01
N ILE A 46 28.86 4.69 -3.97
CA ILE A 46 29.68 4.20 -5.08
C ILE A 46 29.34 2.77 -5.48
N ARG A 47 29.09 1.87 -4.52
CA ARG A 47 28.65 0.50 -4.80
C ARG A 47 27.33 0.44 -5.55
N VAL A 48 26.36 1.26 -5.14
CA VAL A 48 25.06 1.38 -5.84
C VAL A 48 25.29 1.91 -7.25
N LEU A 49 26.03 3.02 -7.40
CA LEU A 49 26.32 3.60 -8.71
C LEU A 49 27.00 2.61 -9.67
N ALA A 50 28.01 1.89 -9.20
CA ALA A 50 28.70 0.88 -10.00
C ALA A 50 27.77 -0.27 -10.42
N ARG A 51 26.93 -0.75 -9.50
CA ARG A 51 25.91 -1.80 -9.76
C ARG A 51 24.91 -1.34 -10.83
N GLU A 52 24.49 -0.08 -10.78
CA GLU A 52 23.59 0.54 -11.75
C GLU A 52 24.28 0.94 -13.07
N GLY A 53 25.59 0.67 -13.20
CA GLY A 53 26.33 0.79 -14.45
C GLY A 53 27.08 2.11 -14.65
N VAL A 54 27.20 2.95 -13.61
CA VAL A 54 28.09 4.12 -13.61
C VAL A 54 29.55 3.64 -13.70
N ARG A 55 30.34 4.31 -14.53
CA ARG A 55 31.75 3.98 -14.80
C ARG A 55 32.71 5.05 -14.32
N HIS A 56 32.24 6.29 -14.20
CA HIS A 56 33.05 7.42 -13.77
C HIS A 56 32.31 8.23 -12.70
N VAL A 57 32.97 8.46 -11.57
CA VAL A 57 32.45 9.23 -10.45
C VAL A 57 33.40 10.38 -10.14
N ARG A 58 32.89 11.61 -10.13
CA ARG A 58 33.63 12.79 -9.66
C ARG A 58 33.16 13.14 -8.25
N VAL A 59 34.06 13.30 -7.30
CA VAL A 59 33.73 13.63 -5.91
C VAL A 59 34.21 15.05 -5.61
N LEU A 60 33.28 15.94 -5.28
CA LEU A 60 33.57 17.32 -4.89
C LEU A 60 33.67 17.39 -3.37
N GLY A 61 34.91 17.31 -2.86
CA GLY A 61 35.23 17.40 -1.44
C GLY A 61 35.46 18.84 -0.99
N GLY A 62 35.08 19.13 0.25
CA GLY A 62 35.27 20.45 0.88
C GLY A 62 36.18 20.33 2.10
N HIS A 63 35.66 20.72 3.27
CA HIS A 63 36.39 20.55 4.52
C HIS A 63 36.81 19.08 4.73
N LEU A 64 38.09 18.84 5.02
CA LEU A 64 38.72 17.51 5.14
C LEU A 64 38.68 16.64 3.85
N GLY A 65 38.35 17.22 2.69
CA GLY A 65 38.17 16.49 1.44
C GLY A 65 39.38 15.68 0.97
N SER A 66 40.60 16.06 1.38
CA SER A 66 41.83 15.29 1.09
C SER A 66 41.84 13.87 1.66
N GLN A 67 40.97 13.57 2.63
CA GLN A 67 40.81 12.21 3.16
C GLN A 67 39.98 11.29 2.24
N LEU A 68 39.23 11.83 1.28
CA LEU A 68 38.32 11.05 0.43
C LEU A 68 39.09 10.16 -0.56
N GLU A 69 40.09 10.71 -1.24
CA GLU A 69 40.87 9.97 -2.24
C GLU A 69 41.49 8.66 -1.70
N PRO A 70 42.26 8.67 -0.59
CA PRO A 70 42.82 7.43 -0.04
C PRO A 70 41.76 6.45 0.47
N ALA A 71 40.58 6.94 0.89
CA ALA A 71 39.49 6.09 1.36
C ALA A 71 38.73 5.40 0.22
N LEU A 72 38.70 6.01 -0.98
CA LEU A 72 37.91 5.54 -2.12
C LEU A 72 38.71 4.69 -3.12
N GLY A 73 40.02 4.90 -3.23
CA GLY A 73 40.89 4.21 -4.21
C GLY A 73 40.74 2.68 -4.24
N PRO A 74 40.86 1.96 -3.10
CA PRO A 74 40.74 0.50 -3.07
C PRO A 74 39.36 0.00 -3.55
N GLU A 75 38.31 0.76 -3.24
CA GLU A 75 36.94 0.39 -3.61
C GLU A 75 36.69 0.66 -5.10
N ALA A 76 37.26 1.73 -5.67
CA ALA A 76 37.20 2.03 -7.10
C ALA A 76 37.83 0.91 -7.94
N GLU A 77 39.02 0.45 -7.54
CA GLU A 77 39.73 -0.66 -8.21
C GLU A 77 38.90 -1.95 -8.14
N ARG A 78 38.37 -2.27 -6.95
CA ARG A 78 37.53 -3.46 -6.73
C ARG A 78 36.28 -3.48 -7.61
N LEU A 79 35.69 -2.32 -7.87
CA LEU A 79 34.47 -2.15 -8.67
C LEU A 79 34.75 -1.96 -10.17
N GLY A 80 35.99 -1.71 -10.56
CA GLY A 80 36.37 -1.43 -11.95
C GLY A 80 35.77 -0.13 -12.49
N ILE A 81 35.75 0.92 -11.66
CA ILE A 81 35.29 2.27 -12.03
C ILE A 81 36.38 3.30 -11.81
N THR A 82 36.26 4.45 -12.46
CA THR A 82 37.16 5.60 -12.26
C THR A 82 36.54 6.55 -11.23
N ILE A 83 37.35 7.00 -10.26
CA ILE A 83 36.95 8.02 -9.30
C ILE A 83 37.97 9.15 -9.28
N ASP A 84 37.52 10.38 -9.53
CA ASP A 84 38.32 11.60 -9.40
C ASP A 84 37.84 12.41 -8.20
N VAL A 85 38.76 12.87 -7.35
CA VAL A 85 38.44 13.70 -6.18
C VAL A 85 38.94 15.11 -6.39
N PHE A 86 38.04 16.09 -6.29
CA PHE A 86 38.33 17.51 -6.39
C PHE A 86 38.11 18.15 -5.03
N VAL A 87 39.12 18.81 -4.47
CA VAL A 87 39.01 19.48 -3.17
C VAL A 87 38.85 20.99 -3.38
N GLU A 88 37.70 21.52 -2.99
CA GLU A 88 37.40 22.95 -3.04
C GLU A 88 38.32 23.76 -2.11
N LYS A 89 38.79 24.91 -2.60
CA LYS A 89 39.59 25.86 -1.80
C LYS A 89 38.73 26.73 -0.88
N SER A 90 37.47 26.94 -1.23
CA SER A 90 36.50 27.78 -0.53
C SER A 90 35.10 27.20 -0.74
N PRO A 91 34.17 27.32 0.23
CA PRO A 91 32.84 26.72 0.12
C PRO A 91 32.00 27.43 -0.96
N LEU A 92 31.71 26.73 -2.07
CA LEU A 92 30.89 27.26 -3.18
C LEU A 92 29.41 26.82 -3.12
N GLY A 93 28.99 26.12 -2.07
CA GLY A 93 27.61 25.65 -1.93
C GLY A 93 27.30 24.41 -2.79
N THR A 94 26.04 23.96 -2.77
CA THR A 94 25.61 22.69 -3.37
C THR A 94 25.53 22.73 -4.89
N ALA A 95 25.46 23.91 -5.52
CA ALA A 95 25.49 24.05 -6.96
C ALA A 95 26.73 24.81 -7.46
N GLY A 96 27.24 25.78 -6.71
CA GLY A 96 28.42 26.54 -7.13
C GLY A 96 29.68 25.66 -7.26
N CYS A 97 29.81 24.61 -6.44
CA CYS A 97 30.90 23.64 -6.56
C CYS A 97 30.97 22.93 -7.92
N LEU A 98 29.83 22.76 -8.60
CA LEU A 98 29.76 22.10 -9.90
C LEU A 98 30.50 22.90 -10.98
N THR A 99 30.71 24.20 -10.79
CA THR A 99 31.46 25.07 -11.73
C THR A 99 32.97 24.82 -11.72
N THR A 100 33.47 24.01 -10.78
CA THR A 100 34.87 23.59 -10.73
C THR A 100 35.19 22.47 -11.72
N LEU A 101 34.15 21.83 -12.26
CA LEU A 101 34.26 20.78 -13.26
C LEU A 101 34.22 21.38 -14.67
N GLU A 102 34.89 20.73 -15.62
CA GLU A 102 34.67 20.98 -17.04
C GLU A 102 33.23 20.61 -17.42
N THR A 103 32.66 21.29 -18.42
CA THR A 103 31.30 21.02 -18.88
C THR A 103 31.15 19.56 -19.33
N ILE A 104 30.21 18.86 -18.70
CA ILE A 104 29.89 17.48 -19.06
C ILE A 104 28.80 17.50 -20.13
N ALA A 105 29.08 16.91 -21.29
CA ALA A 105 28.16 16.92 -22.42
C ALA A 105 26.97 15.97 -22.22
N ASP A 106 27.25 14.79 -21.67
CA ASP A 106 26.26 13.72 -21.45
C ASP A 106 25.49 13.89 -20.14
N ASP A 107 24.45 13.07 -19.96
CA ASP A 107 23.67 13.03 -18.73
C ASP A 107 24.50 12.52 -17.54
N VAL A 108 24.56 13.32 -16.48
CA VAL A 108 25.29 13.01 -15.24
C VAL A 108 24.35 13.04 -14.04
N LEU A 109 24.46 12.03 -13.18
CA LEU A 109 23.76 11.99 -11.91
C LEU A 109 24.51 12.80 -10.86
N ILE A 110 23.88 13.81 -10.28
CA ILE A 110 24.39 14.59 -9.16
C ILE A 110 23.78 14.04 -7.87
N VAL A 111 24.62 13.76 -6.87
CA VAL A 111 24.25 13.11 -5.61
C VAL A 111 24.84 13.88 -4.45
N TYR A 112 24.05 14.16 -3.42
CA TYR A 112 24.59 14.69 -2.16
C TYR A 112 25.28 13.59 -1.34
N GLY A 113 26.48 13.85 -0.82
CA GLY A 113 27.36 12.86 -0.17
C GLY A 113 26.86 12.33 1.19
N ASP A 114 25.74 12.81 1.69
CA ASP A 114 25.08 12.38 2.92
C ASP A 114 23.80 11.56 2.67
N MET A 115 23.47 11.26 1.42
CA MET A 115 22.29 10.50 1.05
C MET A 115 22.58 8.99 1.07
N LEU A 116 21.74 8.22 1.75
CA LEU A 116 21.60 6.79 1.49
C LEU A 116 20.49 6.60 0.45
N PHE A 117 20.81 5.90 -0.63
CA PHE A 117 19.84 5.61 -1.68
C PHE A 117 20.12 4.27 -2.37
N ASP A 118 19.08 3.73 -3.02
CA ASP A 118 19.17 2.58 -3.91
C ASP A 118 18.06 2.75 -4.98
N ILE A 119 18.45 3.18 -6.19
CA ILE A 119 17.51 3.56 -7.28
C ILE A 119 17.87 2.91 -8.62
N ASP A 120 16.86 2.60 -9.44
CA ASP A 120 17.01 2.02 -10.78
C ASP A 120 17.38 3.13 -11.79
N LEU A 121 18.67 3.23 -12.15
CA LEU A 121 19.12 4.24 -13.11
C LEU A 121 18.62 3.99 -14.54
N SER A 122 18.22 2.76 -14.87
CA SER A 122 17.62 2.44 -16.17
C SER A 122 16.19 2.97 -16.25
N ALA A 123 15.43 2.93 -15.15
CA ALA A 123 14.11 3.55 -15.05
C ALA A 123 14.21 5.08 -15.12
N LEU A 124 15.16 5.68 -14.40
CA LEU A 124 15.44 7.11 -14.48
C LEU A 124 15.82 7.57 -15.89
N ALA A 125 16.67 6.81 -16.59
CA ALA A 125 17.04 7.09 -17.98
C ALA A 125 15.85 6.98 -18.96
N ARG A 126 14.93 6.03 -18.74
CA ARG A 126 13.67 5.94 -19.52
C ARG A 126 12.80 7.17 -19.31
N HIS A 127 12.63 7.59 -18.06
CA HIS A 127 11.84 8.77 -17.72
C HIS A 127 12.42 10.02 -18.36
N ARG A 128 13.75 10.22 -18.28
CA ARG A 128 14.42 11.38 -18.86
C ARG A 128 14.26 11.49 -20.39
N ARG A 129 14.20 10.37 -21.11
CA ARG A 129 13.88 10.37 -22.55
C ARG A 129 12.46 10.83 -22.84
N GLN A 130 11.52 10.50 -21.96
CA GLN A 130 10.14 10.93 -22.06
C GLN A 130 9.96 12.41 -21.68
N PHE A 131 10.75 12.89 -20.72
CA PHE A 131 10.70 14.25 -20.19
C PHE A 131 12.08 14.95 -20.27
N PRO A 132 12.53 15.34 -21.49
CA PRO A 132 13.82 15.99 -21.67
C PRO A 132 13.85 17.36 -20.96
N ALA A 133 14.87 17.57 -20.14
CA ALA A 133 15.03 18.79 -19.35
C ALA A 133 16.51 19.09 -19.09
N ALA A 134 16.84 20.36 -18.79
CA ALA A 134 18.19 20.71 -18.37
C ALA A 134 18.55 20.00 -17.05
N LEU A 135 17.57 19.93 -16.14
CA LEU A 135 17.67 19.26 -14.85
C LEU A 135 16.45 18.36 -14.63
N THR A 136 16.67 17.16 -14.10
CA THR A 136 15.61 16.29 -13.57
C THR A 136 15.78 16.20 -12.05
N ILE A 137 14.77 16.63 -11.29
CA ILE A 137 14.73 16.49 -9.84
C ILE A 137 14.23 15.08 -9.52
N ILE A 138 15.00 14.31 -8.75
CA ILE A 138 14.51 13.06 -8.17
C ILE A 138 13.76 13.44 -6.89
N ALA A 139 12.48 13.06 -6.82
CA ALA A 139 11.60 13.40 -5.72
C ALA A 139 10.86 12.17 -5.18
N HIS A 140 10.47 12.25 -3.92
CA HIS A 140 9.72 11.20 -3.24
C HIS A 140 8.80 11.79 -2.15
N PRO A 141 7.74 11.06 -1.76
CA PRO A 141 6.93 11.43 -0.61
C PRO A 141 7.67 11.12 0.72
N ASN A 142 7.37 11.89 1.77
CA ASN A 142 7.93 11.65 3.12
C ASN A 142 6.89 11.79 4.24
N ASP A 143 7.28 11.56 5.49
CA ASP A 143 6.43 11.63 6.68
C ASP A 143 6.38 13.04 7.32
N HIS A 144 6.86 14.08 6.64
CA HIS A 144 6.87 15.46 7.15
C HIS A 144 6.73 16.52 6.03
N PRO A 145 5.69 16.45 5.18
CA PRO A 145 5.54 17.33 4.01
C PRO A 145 5.43 18.83 4.38
N ARG A 146 4.83 19.16 5.53
CA ARG A 146 4.66 20.54 6.02
C ARG A 146 5.96 21.25 6.36
N THR A 147 7.02 20.50 6.62
CA THR A 147 8.35 21.05 7.00
C THR A 147 9.43 20.80 5.94
N SER A 148 9.03 20.25 4.79
CA SER A 148 9.90 19.89 3.68
C SER A 148 9.71 20.85 2.51
N ASP A 149 10.72 21.07 1.68
CA ASP A 149 10.54 21.77 0.40
C ASP A 149 9.64 20.90 -0.50
N ILE A 150 8.68 21.50 -1.21
CA ILE A 150 7.73 20.76 -2.06
C ILE A 150 7.90 21.18 -3.52
N VAL A 151 7.90 20.20 -4.42
CA VAL A 151 7.84 20.43 -5.87
C VAL A 151 6.45 20.10 -6.40
N VAL A 152 5.84 21.07 -7.08
CA VAL A 152 4.55 20.90 -7.76
C VAL A 152 4.84 20.61 -9.21
N GLN A 153 4.37 19.46 -9.70
CA GLN A 153 4.57 19.03 -11.07
C GLN A 153 3.33 19.23 -11.93
N LYS A 154 3.53 19.52 -13.22
CA LYS A 154 2.50 19.48 -14.25
C LYS A 154 3.07 18.86 -15.52
N ASN A 155 2.41 17.81 -16.02
CA ASN A 155 2.84 17.06 -17.20
C ASN A 155 4.30 16.57 -17.12
N GLY A 156 4.77 16.16 -15.94
CA GLY A 156 6.13 15.68 -15.71
C GLY A 156 7.21 16.76 -15.53
N TYR A 157 6.83 18.05 -15.60
CA TYR A 157 7.74 19.18 -15.39
C TYR A 157 7.41 19.95 -14.12
N LEU A 158 8.42 20.55 -13.52
CA LEU A 158 8.29 21.45 -12.38
C LEU A 158 7.47 22.69 -12.78
N GLN A 159 6.36 22.92 -12.09
CA GLN A 159 5.55 24.12 -12.21
C GLN A 159 5.88 25.12 -11.11
N LEU A 160 5.98 24.65 -9.86
CA LEU A 160 6.28 25.49 -8.70
C LEU A 160 7.25 24.77 -7.75
N LEU A 161 8.17 25.53 -7.18
CA LEU A 161 8.94 25.13 -6.01
C LEU A 161 8.39 25.91 -4.80
N LEU A 162 8.05 25.19 -3.74
CA LEU A 162 7.50 25.75 -2.51
C LEU A 162 8.52 25.54 -1.37
N PRO A 163 9.36 26.54 -1.05
CA PRO A 163 10.38 26.37 -0.01
C PRO A 163 9.77 26.20 1.37
N ARG A 164 10.34 25.31 2.20
CA ARG A 164 9.86 25.01 3.56
C ARG A 164 9.87 26.19 4.53
N LYS A 165 10.70 27.20 4.27
CA LYS A 165 10.86 28.39 5.12
C LYS A 165 9.82 29.47 4.81
N VAL A 166 9.04 29.31 3.74
CA VAL A 166 8.02 30.25 3.33
C VAL A 166 6.66 29.69 3.79
N PRO A 167 5.86 30.46 4.55
CA PRO A 167 4.50 30.05 4.91
C PRO A 167 3.68 29.69 3.66
N ARG A 168 2.89 28.63 3.76
CA ARG A 168 2.01 28.17 2.68
C ARG A 168 0.57 28.37 3.10
N ASP A 169 -0.26 28.80 2.16
CA ASP A 169 -1.69 29.03 2.39
C ASP A 169 -2.51 27.72 2.36
N ALA A 170 -1.91 26.63 1.87
CA ALA A 170 -2.52 25.30 1.80
C ALA A 170 -1.46 24.19 1.89
N ASP A 171 -1.90 22.98 2.25
CA ASP A 171 -1.11 21.77 2.03
C ASP A 171 -1.09 21.44 0.53
N TRP A 172 0.03 20.91 0.06
CA TRP A 172 0.24 20.52 -1.34
C TRP A 172 0.59 19.03 -1.41
N ARG A 173 0.53 18.46 -2.61
CA ARG A 173 0.94 17.08 -2.84
C ARG A 173 2.34 16.81 -2.27
N ASN A 174 2.48 15.69 -1.57
CA ASN A 174 3.68 15.30 -0.85
C ASN A 174 4.75 14.80 -1.81
N LEU A 175 5.48 15.73 -2.43
CA LEU A 175 6.59 15.42 -3.32
C LEU A 175 7.78 16.31 -3.00
N VAL A 176 8.83 15.70 -2.45
CA VAL A 176 9.97 16.38 -1.85
C VAL A 176 11.24 16.08 -2.65
N PRO A 177 12.06 17.09 -3.01
CA PRO A 177 13.38 16.86 -3.60
C PRO A 177 14.29 16.03 -2.70
N ALA A 178 14.92 15.00 -3.26
CA ALA A 178 15.63 13.99 -2.49
C ALA A 178 17.17 14.12 -2.55
N GLY A 179 17.71 15.30 -2.88
CA GLY A 179 19.16 15.52 -2.94
C GLY A 179 19.88 14.75 -4.06
N LEU A 180 19.13 14.24 -5.04
CA LEU A 180 19.63 13.63 -6.27
C LEU A 180 19.04 14.37 -7.47
N TYR A 181 19.85 14.56 -8.51
CA TYR A 181 19.47 15.25 -9.75
C TYR A 181 20.11 14.59 -10.97
N VAL A 182 19.49 14.67 -12.13
CA VAL A 182 20.17 14.37 -13.40
C VAL A 182 20.29 15.65 -14.21
N ALA A 183 21.50 15.99 -14.64
CA ALA A 183 21.80 17.18 -15.41
C ALA A 183 22.41 16.84 -16.76
N CYS A 184 22.15 17.64 -17.79
CA CYS A 184 22.92 17.63 -19.05
C CYS A 184 23.78 18.89 -19.19
N GLY A 185 24.57 18.97 -20.26
CA GLY A 185 25.42 20.13 -20.55
C GLY A 185 24.72 21.50 -20.45
N GLN A 186 23.47 21.60 -20.92
CA GLN A 186 22.70 22.86 -20.85
C GLN A 186 22.54 23.36 -19.40
N PHE A 187 22.43 22.47 -18.41
CA PHE A 187 22.34 22.88 -17.01
C PHE A 187 23.64 23.52 -16.54
N PHE A 188 24.80 22.94 -16.88
CA PHE A 188 26.10 23.49 -16.47
C PHE A 188 26.37 24.87 -17.07
N GLU A 189 25.90 25.13 -18.30
CA GLU A 189 25.97 26.46 -18.94
C GLU A 189 25.17 27.55 -18.21
N THR A 190 24.24 27.16 -17.33
CA THR A 190 23.46 28.12 -16.52
C THR A 190 24.16 28.57 -15.25
N LEU A 191 25.19 27.85 -14.80
CA LEU A 191 25.86 28.13 -13.54
C LEU A 191 26.89 29.25 -13.70
N LEU A 192 27.05 30.08 -12.66
CA LEU A 192 28.01 31.18 -12.65
C LEU A 192 29.30 30.77 -11.93
N PRO A 193 30.46 30.71 -12.64
CA PRO A 193 31.72 30.28 -12.03
C PRO A 193 32.14 31.16 -10.86
N GLY A 194 32.64 30.52 -9.79
CA GLY A 194 33.23 31.20 -8.63
C GLY A 194 32.24 31.88 -7.69
N GLN A 195 30.93 31.74 -7.90
CA GLN A 195 29.91 32.24 -6.99
C GLN A 195 29.33 31.11 -6.13
N PRO A 196 29.13 31.32 -4.82
CA PRO A 196 28.36 30.39 -4.00
C PRO A 196 26.91 30.28 -4.49
N ALA A 197 26.41 29.06 -4.66
CA ALA A 197 25.02 28.83 -5.05
C ALA A 197 24.46 27.54 -4.43
N ASP A 198 23.19 27.58 -4.02
CA ASP A 198 22.41 26.43 -3.59
C ASP A 198 21.47 25.90 -4.70
N MET A 199 21.41 24.58 -4.85
CA MET A 199 20.59 23.94 -5.87
C MET A 199 19.10 24.28 -5.76
N ILE A 200 18.54 24.23 -4.55
CA ILE A 200 17.10 24.38 -4.30
C ILE A 200 16.74 25.86 -4.20
N HIS A 201 17.54 26.65 -3.50
CA HIS A 201 17.18 28.03 -3.18
C HIS A 201 17.61 29.06 -4.22
N ASP A 202 18.63 28.76 -5.04
CA ASP A 202 19.15 29.71 -6.04
C ASP A 202 18.99 29.18 -7.47
N VAL A 203 19.47 27.97 -7.76
CA VAL A 203 19.57 27.46 -9.14
C VAL A 203 18.21 27.07 -9.72
N ILE A 204 17.43 26.23 -9.05
CA ILE A 204 16.12 25.79 -9.55
C ILE A 204 15.16 26.99 -9.78
N PRO A 205 15.04 27.97 -8.85
CA PRO A 205 14.27 29.19 -9.10
C PRO A 205 14.77 29.95 -10.34
N GLY A 206 16.07 30.11 -10.52
CA GLY A 206 16.65 30.77 -11.69
C GLY A 206 16.35 30.04 -13.02
N LEU A 207 16.29 28.69 -13.02
CA LEU A 207 15.87 27.93 -14.20
C LEU A 207 14.40 28.21 -14.55
N LEU A 208 13.51 28.25 -13.55
CA LEU A 208 12.09 28.55 -13.74
C LEU A 208 11.89 29.98 -14.26
N GLU A 209 12.56 30.97 -13.68
CA GLU A 209 12.50 32.38 -14.14
C GLU A 209 12.93 32.52 -15.61
N ARG A 210 13.91 31.72 -16.04
CA ARG A 210 14.41 31.69 -17.42
C ARG A 210 13.61 30.77 -18.34
N SER A 211 12.53 30.14 -17.85
CA SER A 211 11.73 29.16 -18.59
C SER A 211 12.55 27.99 -19.14
N ILE A 212 13.61 27.59 -18.44
CA ILE A 212 14.40 26.41 -18.77
C ILE A 212 13.70 25.19 -18.16
N PRO A 213 13.37 24.15 -18.95
CA PRO A 213 12.62 23.00 -18.44
C PRO A 213 13.37 22.26 -17.33
N VAL A 214 12.64 21.97 -16.25
CA VAL A 214 13.05 21.11 -15.14
C VAL A 214 12.04 19.97 -15.03
N ALA A 215 12.47 18.72 -15.17
CA ALA A 215 11.62 17.53 -15.06
C ALA A 215 11.57 17.03 -13.61
N ILE A 216 10.53 16.26 -13.26
CA ILE A 216 10.40 15.63 -11.94
C ILE A 216 10.26 14.12 -12.11
N TYR A 217 11.23 13.39 -11.55
CA TYR A 217 11.18 11.95 -11.40
C TYR A 217 10.67 11.59 -10.01
N ASP A 218 9.38 11.29 -9.93
CA ASP A 218 8.75 10.76 -8.73
C ASP A 218 9.09 9.26 -8.61
N THR A 219 9.68 8.83 -7.49
CA THR A 219 10.05 7.42 -7.23
C THR A 219 9.64 6.93 -5.83
N PRO A 220 9.17 5.67 -5.68
CA PRO A 220 8.91 5.04 -4.39
C PRO A 220 10.15 4.39 -3.76
N GLU A 221 11.32 4.51 -4.40
CA GLU A 221 12.57 3.87 -3.99
C GLU A 221 13.17 4.50 -2.73
N TYR A 222 14.22 3.86 -2.20
CA TYR A 222 14.81 4.30 -0.95
C TYR A 222 15.65 5.55 -1.18
N MET A 223 15.29 6.65 -0.52
CA MET A 223 16.13 7.85 -0.37
C MET A 223 16.02 8.40 1.05
N LYS A 224 17.16 8.64 1.70
CA LYS A 224 17.20 9.18 3.07
C LYS A 224 18.46 9.98 3.32
N ASP A 225 18.30 11.23 3.77
CA ASP A 225 19.40 12.02 4.34
C ASP A 225 19.83 11.39 5.67
N THR A 226 21.13 11.17 5.83
CA THR A 226 21.72 10.59 7.05
C THR A 226 22.37 11.65 7.97
N GLY A 227 22.08 12.93 7.72
CA GLY A 227 22.79 14.06 8.28
C GLY A 227 22.53 14.44 9.73
N SER A 228 21.65 13.75 10.43
CA SER A 228 21.43 13.91 11.87
C SER A 228 21.64 12.56 12.59
N PRO A 229 21.98 12.57 13.90
CA PRO A 229 22.14 11.33 14.66
C PRO A 229 20.94 10.38 14.59
N SER A 230 19.72 10.92 14.68
CA SER A 230 18.49 10.13 14.59
C SER A 230 18.31 9.50 13.21
N ARG A 231 18.54 10.26 12.13
CA ARG A 231 18.41 9.75 10.76
C ARG A 231 19.49 8.73 10.42
N HIS A 232 20.72 8.96 10.90
CA HIS A 232 21.82 8.03 10.76
C HIS A 232 21.54 6.69 11.46
N ALA A 233 21.04 6.72 12.69
CA ALA A 233 20.64 5.51 13.41
C ALA A 233 19.51 4.75 12.69
N ALA A 234 18.49 5.46 12.22
CA ALA A 234 17.39 4.86 11.47
C ALA A 234 17.85 4.24 10.14
N ALA A 235 18.75 4.91 9.41
CA ALA A 235 19.31 4.37 8.17
C ALA A 235 20.16 3.11 8.41
N ALA A 236 20.91 3.04 9.52
CA ALA A 236 21.65 1.84 9.89
C ALA A 236 20.71 0.66 10.20
N GLU A 237 19.56 0.94 10.83
CA GLU A 237 18.55 -0.07 11.08
C GLU A 237 17.89 -0.58 9.80
N ASP A 238 17.59 0.33 8.87
CA ASP A 238 17.04 -0.02 7.56
C ASP A 238 17.99 -0.92 6.77
N ILE A 239 19.30 -0.71 6.90
CA ILE A 239 20.33 -1.59 6.31
C ILE A 239 20.31 -2.98 6.95
N ARG A 240 20.29 -3.07 8.29
CA ARG A 240 20.28 -4.37 9.00
C ARG A 240 19.05 -5.22 8.70
N HIS A 241 17.95 -4.60 8.28
CA HIS A 241 16.71 -5.25 7.91
C HIS A 241 16.51 -5.39 6.39
N ASP A 242 17.57 -5.18 5.60
CA ASP A 242 17.56 -5.27 4.12
C ASP A 242 16.51 -4.37 3.44
N ARG A 243 16.04 -3.31 4.11
CA ARG A 243 14.95 -2.44 3.62
C ARG A 243 15.38 -1.54 2.46
N VAL A 244 16.67 -1.23 2.37
CA VAL A 244 17.20 -0.29 1.37
C VAL A 244 17.02 -0.86 -0.04
N HIS A 245 17.49 -2.09 -0.29
CA HIS A 245 17.34 -2.72 -1.59
C HIS A 245 15.94 -3.30 -1.80
N ALA A 246 15.23 -3.69 -0.74
CA ALA A 246 13.89 -4.28 -0.83
C ALA A 246 12.88 -3.38 -1.56
N VAL A 247 13.09 -2.06 -1.56
CA VAL A 247 12.19 -1.10 -2.21
C VAL A 247 12.62 -0.64 -3.61
N HIS A 248 13.75 -1.14 -4.12
CA HIS A 248 14.25 -0.88 -5.47
C HIS A 248 13.24 -1.35 -6.55
N LEU A 249 13.16 -0.65 -7.69
CA LEU A 249 12.17 -0.97 -8.74
C LEU A 249 12.34 -2.34 -9.40
N SER A 250 13.51 -2.97 -9.26
CA SER A 250 13.72 -4.36 -9.72
C SER A 250 13.05 -5.42 -8.83
N VAL A 251 12.68 -5.06 -7.59
CA VAL A 251 12.11 -5.98 -6.61
C VAL A 251 10.59 -5.84 -6.60
N ARG A 252 9.89 -6.92 -6.98
CA ARG A 252 8.43 -6.94 -6.89
C ARG A 252 7.96 -7.05 -5.45
N ARG A 253 6.94 -6.27 -5.10
CA ARG A 253 6.36 -6.20 -3.76
C ARG A 253 4.83 -6.17 -3.82
N PRO A 254 4.14 -6.76 -2.84
CA PRO A 254 2.69 -6.64 -2.76
C PRO A 254 2.27 -5.18 -2.52
N ALA A 255 1.05 -4.83 -2.90
CA ALA A 255 0.49 -3.51 -2.72
C ALA A 255 -0.83 -3.55 -1.93
N VAL A 256 -1.04 -2.52 -1.10
CA VAL A 256 -2.34 -2.19 -0.53
C VAL A 256 -2.89 -0.98 -1.26
N PHE A 257 -3.97 -1.19 -2.00
CA PHE A 257 -4.73 -0.15 -2.65
C PHE A 257 -5.81 0.37 -1.70
N PHE A 258 -5.88 1.67 -1.48
CA PHE A 258 -6.86 2.32 -0.62
C PHE A 258 -7.82 3.18 -1.45
N ASP A 259 -9.12 3.15 -1.14
CA ASP A 259 -9.93 4.33 -1.46
C ASP A 259 -9.60 5.49 -0.51
N CYS A 260 -10.02 6.70 -0.84
CA CYS A 260 -9.90 7.87 0.01
C CYS A 260 -11.15 8.06 0.87
N ASP A 261 -12.25 8.55 0.28
CA ASP A 261 -13.47 8.89 1.00
C ASP A 261 -14.14 7.61 1.55
N GLY A 262 -14.50 7.61 2.84
CA GLY A 262 -15.03 6.44 3.54
C GLY A 262 -13.99 5.43 4.02
N VAL A 263 -12.71 5.55 3.62
CA VAL A 263 -11.64 4.59 3.94
C VAL A 263 -10.44 5.26 4.62
N LEU A 264 -9.74 6.17 3.93
CA LEU A 264 -8.65 6.96 4.53
C LEU A 264 -9.18 8.22 5.20
N ASN A 265 -10.09 8.94 4.54
CA ASN A 265 -10.78 10.11 5.09
C ASN A 265 -12.29 9.89 5.14
N GLU A 266 -12.97 10.61 6.03
CA GLU A 266 -14.42 10.53 6.19
C GLU A 266 -15.13 10.89 4.87
N ASP A 267 -16.19 10.16 4.55
CA ASP A 267 -17.13 10.58 3.51
C ASP A 267 -18.04 11.68 4.07
N VAL A 268 -17.96 12.86 3.48
CA VAL A 268 -18.78 14.03 3.88
C VAL A 268 -20.17 14.04 3.23
N GLY A 269 -20.50 13.02 2.44
CA GLY A 269 -21.77 12.89 1.73
C GLY A 269 -21.97 13.95 0.64
N GLY A 270 -23.15 13.91 -0.01
CA GLY A 270 -23.54 14.89 -1.03
C GLY A 270 -22.63 14.90 -2.26
N HIS A 271 -21.67 15.83 -2.28
CA HIS A 271 -20.73 16.02 -3.37
C HIS A 271 -19.33 15.42 -3.10
N GLY A 272 -19.08 14.88 -1.90
CA GLY A 272 -17.74 14.48 -1.45
C GLY A 272 -16.86 15.67 -1.07
N VAL A 273 -15.61 15.40 -0.71
CA VAL A 273 -14.66 16.42 -0.25
C VAL A 273 -14.27 17.36 -1.40
N ILE A 274 -14.51 18.66 -1.21
CA ILE A 274 -14.17 19.73 -2.19
C ILE A 274 -13.26 20.82 -1.60
N HIS A 275 -13.08 20.83 -0.28
CA HIS A 275 -12.20 21.78 0.41
C HIS A 275 -11.24 21.04 1.35
N PRO A 276 -9.97 21.46 1.48
CA PRO A 276 -9.00 20.81 2.38
C PRO A 276 -9.50 20.65 3.82
N ASP A 277 -10.19 21.65 4.38
CA ASP A 277 -10.68 21.61 5.77
C ASP A 277 -11.77 20.54 6.03
N GLN A 278 -12.30 19.92 4.97
CA GLN A 278 -13.24 18.81 5.08
C GLN A 278 -12.52 17.45 5.20
N VAL A 279 -11.21 17.40 4.96
CA VAL A 279 -10.42 16.17 5.10
C VAL A 279 -10.25 15.86 6.58
N LYS A 280 -10.85 14.75 7.00
CA LYS A 280 -10.70 14.20 8.35
C LYS A 280 -10.40 12.71 8.22
N LEU A 281 -9.38 12.21 8.90
CA LEU A 281 -9.02 10.80 8.80
C LEU A 281 -10.06 9.90 9.46
N VAL A 282 -10.31 8.73 8.86
CA VAL A 282 -11.13 7.69 9.47
C VAL A 282 -10.30 6.94 10.50
N GLY A 283 -10.56 7.22 11.78
CA GLY A 283 -9.91 6.51 12.89
C GLY A 283 -8.38 6.47 12.74
N ARG A 284 -7.80 5.27 12.69
CA ARG A 284 -6.36 5.02 12.63
C ARG A 284 -5.82 4.86 11.19
N ALA A 285 -6.35 5.65 10.25
CA ALA A 285 -5.98 5.53 8.83
C ALA A 285 -4.50 5.81 8.56
N GLY A 286 -3.90 6.82 9.20
CA GLY A 286 -2.48 7.12 9.06
C GLY A 286 -1.60 5.98 9.56
N GLU A 287 -1.91 5.45 10.75
CA GLU A 287 -1.24 4.26 11.28
C GLU A 287 -1.42 3.01 10.40
N ALA A 288 -2.56 2.86 9.72
CA ALA A 288 -2.79 1.77 8.79
C ALA A 288 -1.84 1.86 7.59
N VAL A 289 -1.70 3.05 6.99
CA VAL A 289 -0.75 3.27 5.89
C VAL A 289 0.69 3.02 6.36
N ARG A 290 1.07 3.50 7.55
CA ARG A 290 2.39 3.23 8.15
C ARG A 290 2.64 1.74 8.32
N LEU A 291 1.68 1.01 8.89
CA LEU A 291 1.79 -0.43 9.13
C LEU A 291 1.99 -1.21 7.82
N ALA A 292 1.24 -0.88 6.77
CA ALA A 292 1.42 -1.48 5.45
C ALA A 292 2.83 -1.25 4.91
N ARG A 293 3.34 -0.02 5.00
CA ARG A 293 4.68 0.33 4.52
C ARG A 293 5.78 -0.41 5.31
N GLU A 294 5.67 -0.45 6.63
CA GLU A 294 6.63 -1.15 7.51
C GLU A 294 6.65 -2.67 7.24
N ALA A 295 5.51 -3.23 6.84
CA ALA A 295 5.40 -4.63 6.41
C ALA A 295 5.87 -4.87 4.96
N GLY A 296 6.42 -3.85 4.28
CA GLY A 296 7.03 -3.96 2.95
C GLY A 296 6.04 -3.81 1.78
N PHE A 297 4.80 -3.40 2.03
CA PHE A 297 3.82 -3.17 0.96
C PHE A 297 4.03 -1.81 0.30
N LEU A 298 3.74 -1.74 -1.00
CA LEU A 298 3.46 -0.48 -1.68
C LEU A 298 2.09 0.06 -1.21
N THR A 299 2.02 1.33 -0.85
CA THR A 299 0.79 1.99 -0.38
C THR A 299 0.25 2.92 -1.47
N VAL A 300 -0.88 2.57 -2.07
CA VAL A 300 -1.40 3.28 -3.24
C VAL A 300 -2.84 3.71 -3.00
N ALA A 301 -3.17 4.99 -3.17
CA ALA A 301 -4.56 5.42 -3.19
C ALA A 301 -5.14 5.39 -4.61
N VAL A 302 -6.37 4.90 -4.76
CA VAL A 302 -7.14 4.85 -6.01
C VAL A 302 -8.54 5.39 -5.77
N THR A 303 -8.83 6.60 -6.23
CA THR A 303 -10.06 7.30 -5.83
C THR A 303 -10.85 7.93 -6.98
N ASN A 304 -12.18 7.89 -6.88
CA ASN A 304 -13.05 8.58 -7.83
C ASN A 304 -13.19 10.05 -7.40
N ARG A 305 -12.74 11.00 -8.24
CA ARG A 305 -12.82 12.45 -7.98
C ARG A 305 -13.72 13.17 -8.99
N PRO A 306 -15.02 12.80 -9.11
CA PRO A 306 -15.92 13.41 -10.08
C PRO A 306 -16.20 14.89 -9.83
N GLN A 307 -15.80 15.43 -8.68
CA GLN A 307 -15.98 16.83 -8.33
C GLN A 307 -15.29 17.75 -9.34
N VAL A 308 -14.18 17.29 -9.96
CA VAL A 308 -13.51 17.98 -11.06
C VAL A 308 -14.41 18.06 -12.30
N ALA A 309 -14.93 16.92 -12.79
CA ALA A 309 -15.88 16.91 -13.92
C ALA A 309 -17.16 17.70 -13.63
N LYS A 310 -17.59 17.77 -12.37
CA LYS A 310 -18.77 18.53 -11.93
C LYS A 310 -18.49 20.04 -11.77
N GLY A 311 -17.26 20.50 -11.97
CA GLY A 311 -16.90 21.92 -11.84
C GLY A 311 -16.93 22.45 -10.41
N LEU A 312 -16.82 21.57 -9.41
CA LEU A 312 -16.87 21.95 -7.99
C LEU A 312 -15.51 22.35 -7.42
N LEU A 313 -14.43 21.84 -8.02
CA LEU A 313 -13.06 22.27 -7.81
C LEU A 313 -12.24 22.01 -9.08
N ASP A 314 -11.13 22.73 -9.23
CA ASP A 314 -10.16 22.54 -10.30
C ASP A 314 -9.02 21.59 -9.86
N GLU A 315 -8.03 21.39 -10.73
CA GLU A 315 -6.88 20.53 -10.45
C GLU A 315 -6.07 21.03 -9.24
N THR A 316 -5.86 22.34 -9.11
CA THR A 316 -5.13 22.93 -7.98
C THR A 316 -5.87 22.72 -6.67
N GLY A 317 -7.19 22.93 -6.66
CA GLY A 317 -8.03 22.65 -5.50
C GLY A 317 -7.99 21.17 -5.11
N LEU A 318 -7.96 20.26 -6.10
CA LEU A 318 -7.81 18.83 -5.83
C LEU A 318 -6.43 18.51 -5.24
N ASP A 319 -5.37 19.13 -5.74
CA ASP A 319 -4.03 18.99 -5.17
C ASP A 319 -3.97 19.46 -3.71
N HIS A 320 -4.70 20.52 -3.35
CA HIS A 320 -4.79 20.94 -1.95
C HIS A 320 -5.57 19.95 -1.08
N VAL A 321 -6.66 19.36 -1.59
CA VAL A 321 -7.43 18.34 -0.87
C VAL A 321 -6.58 17.08 -0.66
N LEU A 322 -5.92 16.59 -1.70
CA LEU A 322 -5.07 15.40 -1.62
C LEU A 322 -3.79 15.68 -0.82
N GLY A 323 -3.23 16.88 -0.91
CA GLY A 323 -2.10 17.33 -0.09
C GLY A 323 -2.44 17.38 1.39
N ARG A 324 -3.64 17.86 1.75
CA ARG A 324 -4.14 17.78 3.13
C ARG A 324 -4.26 16.33 3.58
N LEU A 325 -4.82 15.44 2.76
CA LEU A 325 -4.91 14.02 3.09
C LEU A 325 -3.53 13.42 3.37
N GLU A 326 -2.55 13.65 2.49
CA GLU A 326 -1.18 13.16 2.68
C GLU A 326 -0.52 13.76 3.94
N ALA A 327 -0.76 15.04 4.23
CA ALA A 327 -0.23 15.69 5.42
C ALA A 327 -0.85 15.13 6.71
N GLU A 328 -2.17 14.90 6.76
CA GLU A 328 -2.81 14.29 7.92
C GLU A 328 -2.35 12.83 8.12
N LEU A 329 -2.21 12.04 7.06
CA LEU A 329 -1.67 10.67 7.17
C LEU A 329 -0.24 10.67 7.72
N ALA A 330 0.58 11.65 7.31
CA ALA A 330 1.97 11.78 7.70
C ALA A 330 2.14 12.09 9.20
N GLU A 331 1.17 12.72 9.86
CA GLU A 331 1.21 12.96 11.32
C GLU A 331 1.27 11.65 12.13
N ASP A 332 0.71 10.56 11.60
CA ASP A 332 0.81 9.20 12.17
C ASP A 332 1.91 8.34 11.51
N GLY A 333 2.78 8.96 10.72
CA GLY A 333 3.86 8.33 9.92
C GLY A 333 3.37 7.57 8.69
N GLY A 334 2.12 7.77 8.27
CA GLY A 334 1.55 7.18 7.06
C GLY A 334 1.99 7.93 5.80
N VAL A 335 2.62 7.23 4.86
CA VAL A 335 3.06 7.79 3.57
C VAL A 335 2.52 6.92 2.43
N LEU A 336 1.84 7.53 1.47
CA LEU A 336 1.40 6.88 0.24
C LEU A 336 2.52 6.96 -0.80
N ASP A 337 2.84 5.85 -1.44
CA ASP A 337 3.76 5.82 -2.57
C ASP A 337 3.13 6.53 -3.78
N ARG A 338 1.84 6.32 -4.06
CA ARG A 338 1.14 6.97 -5.19
C ARG A 338 -0.32 7.26 -4.88
N ILE A 339 -0.87 8.26 -5.56
CA ILE A 339 -2.31 8.50 -5.63
C ILE A 339 -2.73 8.59 -7.10
N TYR A 340 -3.59 7.66 -7.50
CA TYR A 340 -4.28 7.70 -8.78
C TYR A 340 -5.72 8.15 -8.53
N PHE A 341 -6.22 9.04 -9.37
CA PHE A 341 -7.60 9.50 -9.27
C PHE A 341 -8.27 9.57 -10.64
N CYS A 342 -9.58 9.36 -10.65
CA CYS A 342 -10.38 9.50 -11.85
C CYS A 342 -11.23 10.78 -11.77
N PRO A 343 -10.94 11.82 -12.58
CA PRO A 343 -11.67 13.09 -12.51
C PRO A 343 -13.03 13.06 -13.22
N HIS A 344 -13.34 11.98 -13.95
CA HIS A 344 -14.45 11.86 -14.88
C HIS A 344 -15.81 11.54 -14.23
N HIS A 345 -16.89 11.88 -14.94
CA HIS A 345 -18.26 11.50 -14.58
C HIS A 345 -19.14 11.30 -15.82
N PRO A 346 -19.87 10.18 -15.96
CA PRO A 346 -20.64 9.88 -17.18
C PRO A 346 -21.85 10.81 -17.36
N ASP A 347 -22.58 11.11 -16.29
CA ASP A 347 -23.78 11.94 -16.38
C ASP A 347 -23.45 13.40 -16.63
N LYS A 348 -24.28 14.09 -17.42
CA LYS A 348 -24.21 15.53 -17.76
C LYS A 348 -25.31 16.34 -17.06
N GLY A 349 -25.24 17.66 -17.14
CA GLY A 349 -26.24 18.59 -16.62
C GLY A 349 -25.89 19.21 -15.26
N PHE A 350 -24.62 19.19 -14.85
CA PHE A 350 -24.18 19.87 -13.63
C PHE A 350 -23.83 21.33 -13.94
N PRO A 351 -24.12 22.26 -13.02
CA PRO A 351 -23.67 23.64 -13.15
C PRO A 351 -22.13 23.70 -13.23
N ASN A 352 -21.61 24.46 -14.20
CA ASN A 352 -20.16 24.63 -14.43
C ASN A 352 -19.39 23.34 -14.79
N GLU A 353 -20.07 22.31 -15.29
CA GLU A 353 -19.40 21.06 -15.63
C GLU A 353 -18.29 21.21 -16.68
N VAL A 354 -17.22 20.44 -16.51
CA VAL A 354 -16.12 20.38 -17.47
C VAL A 354 -16.50 19.36 -18.54
N ALA A 355 -17.07 19.83 -19.65
CA ALA A 355 -17.64 18.99 -20.71
C ALA A 355 -16.69 17.87 -21.20
N ALA A 356 -15.39 18.16 -21.29
CA ALA A 356 -14.36 17.19 -21.72
C ALA A 356 -14.22 15.99 -20.76
N LEU A 357 -14.58 16.16 -19.49
CA LEU A 357 -14.51 15.12 -18.47
C LEU A 357 -15.82 14.34 -18.30
N LYS A 358 -16.85 14.65 -19.10
CA LYS A 358 -18.19 14.02 -19.05
C LYS A 358 -18.29 12.80 -19.94
N ILE A 359 -17.51 11.79 -19.59
CA ILE A 359 -17.37 10.55 -20.36
C ILE A 359 -17.57 9.33 -19.46
N ASP A 360 -17.97 8.22 -20.08
CA ASP A 360 -17.84 6.90 -19.48
C ASP A 360 -16.41 6.40 -19.73
N CYS A 361 -15.66 6.15 -18.66
CA CYS A 361 -14.23 5.89 -18.73
C CYS A 361 -13.82 4.65 -17.94
N ALA A 362 -12.73 4.01 -18.37
CA ALA A 362 -12.21 2.83 -17.71
C ALA A 362 -11.53 3.12 -16.35
N CYS A 363 -11.23 4.38 -16.02
CA CYS A 363 -10.64 4.73 -14.71
C CYS A 363 -11.65 4.77 -13.57
N ARG A 364 -12.90 5.12 -13.84
CA ARG A 364 -13.87 5.36 -12.76
C ARG A 364 -14.27 4.03 -12.16
N LYS A 365 -14.00 3.80 -10.88
CA LYS A 365 -14.42 2.57 -10.17
C LYS A 365 -15.93 2.37 -10.36
N PRO A 366 -16.40 1.20 -10.82
CA PRO A 366 -15.73 -0.11 -10.79
C PRO A 366 -14.82 -0.44 -11.99
N GLY A 367 -14.42 0.52 -12.81
CA GLY A 367 -13.28 0.39 -13.73
C GLY A 367 -11.97 0.18 -12.98
N ASP A 368 -11.03 -0.53 -13.61
CA ASP A 368 -9.78 -1.00 -13.02
C ASP A 368 -8.53 -0.25 -13.53
N LEU A 369 -8.69 0.75 -14.42
CA LEU A 369 -7.56 1.37 -15.10
C LEU A 369 -6.58 2.02 -14.12
N MET A 370 -7.04 2.64 -13.02
CA MET A 370 -6.14 3.22 -12.01
C MET A 370 -5.24 2.16 -11.35
N ILE A 371 -5.79 0.96 -11.08
CA ILE A 371 -5.02 -0.16 -10.52
C ILE A 371 -4.02 -0.68 -11.56
N ARG A 372 -4.44 -0.81 -12.83
CA ARG A 372 -3.56 -1.24 -13.92
C ARG A 372 -2.44 -0.24 -14.22
N GLN A 373 -2.71 1.06 -14.12
CA GLN A 373 -1.70 2.11 -14.22
C GLN A 373 -0.64 1.96 -13.12
N ALA A 374 -1.08 1.81 -11.86
CA ALA A 374 -0.18 1.53 -10.75
C ALA A 374 0.68 0.27 -10.99
N MET A 375 0.10 -0.82 -11.49
CA MET A 375 0.83 -2.05 -11.82
C MET A 375 1.82 -1.91 -12.98
N SER A 376 1.66 -0.89 -13.83
CA SER A 376 2.58 -0.61 -14.94
C SER A 376 3.75 0.29 -14.56
N GLU A 377 3.54 1.13 -13.55
CA GLU A 377 4.52 2.13 -13.09
C GLU A 377 5.31 1.66 -11.86
N LEU A 378 4.72 0.80 -11.04
CA LEU A 378 5.29 0.29 -9.79
C LEU A 378 5.54 -1.23 -9.88
N PRO A 379 6.51 -1.77 -9.14
CA PRO A 379 6.86 -3.20 -9.19
C PRO A 379 5.89 -4.04 -8.35
N ILE A 380 4.61 -4.05 -8.72
CA ILE A 380 3.55 -4.67 -7.91
C ILE A 380 3.50 -6.21 -8.13
N GLU A 381 3.54 -6.96 -7.03
CA GLU A 381 3.22 -8.38 -6.98
C GLU A 381 1.70 -8.58 -6.88
N LYS A 382 1.04 -8.67 -8.04
CA LYS A 382 -0.43 -8.74 -8.15
C LYS A 382 -1.08 -9.80 -7.25
N SER A 383 -0.55 -11.03 -7.20
CA SER A 383 -1.17 -12.17 -6.48
C SER A 383 -1.34 -11.95 -4.98
N LYS A 384 -0.50 -11.10 -4.39
CA LYS A 384 -0.49 -10.78 -2.96
C LYS A 384 -1.07 -9.40 -2.63
N SER A 385 -1.47 -8.65 -3.65
CA SER A 385 -2.04 -7.31 -3.49
C SER A 385 -3.52 -7.33 -3.15
N VAL A 386 -4.00 -6.25 -2.53
CA VAL A 386 -5.38 -6.09 -2.09
C VAL A 386 -5.89 -4.68 -2.33
N ILE A 387 -7.18 -4.52 -2.63
CA ILE A 387 -7.88 -3.24 -2.49
C ILE A 387 -8.72 -3.22 -1.22
N ILE A 388 -8.71 -2.10 -0.50
CA ILE A 388 -9.53 -1.82 0.66
C ILE A 388 -10.47 -0.66 0.31
N GLY A 389 -11.77 -0.93 0.33
CA GLY A 389 -12.82 0.00 -0.10
C GLY A 389 -14.06 -0.05 0.78
N ASP A 390 -14.81 1.04 0.83
CA ASP A 390 -16.08 1.11 1.55
C ASP A 390 -17.30 0.89 0.63
N SER A 391 -17.11 0.90 -0.69
CA SER A 391 -18.18 0.79 -1.68
C SER A 391 -18.07 -0.46 -2.55
N LEU A 392 -19.18 -0.92 -3.12
CA LEU A 392 -19.19 -2.02 -4.09
C LEU A 392 -18.37 -1.68 -5.35
N ARG A 393 -18.18 -0.39 -5.65
CA ARG A 393 -17.35 0.06 -6.78
C ARG A 393 -15.89 -0.32 -6.57
N ASP A 394 -15.38 -0.22 -5.36
CA ASP A 394 -14.01 -0.60 -5.01
C ASP A 394 -13.81 -2.10 -5.16
N ILE A 395 -14.75 -2.87 -4.62
CA ILE A 395 -14.74 -4.33 -4.73
C ILE A 395 -14.77 -4.73 -6.21
N GLY A 396 -15.65 -4.10 -7.01
CA GLY A 396 -15.71 -4.32 -8.45
C GLY A 396 -14.39 -4.04 -9.17
N ALA A 397 -13.71 -2.95 -8.83
CA ALA A 397 -12.41 -2.61 -9.40
C ALA A 397 -11.33 -3.64 -9.04
N GLY A 398 -11.27 -4.06 -7.77
CA GLY A 398 -10.34 -5.11 -7.32
C GLY A 398 -10.56 -6.45 -8.01
N ARG A 399 -11.82 -6.88 -8.14
CA ARG A 399 -12.18 -8.12 -8.84
C ARG A 399 -11.79 -8.08 -10.32
N LYS A 400 -12.06 -6.97 -11.02
CA LYS A 400 -11.63 -6.80 -12.42
C LYS A 400 -10.11 -6.78 -12.57
N ALA A 401 -9.40 -6.13 -11.64
CA ALA A 401 -7.95 -6.12 -11.61
C ALA A 401 -7.35 -7.50 -11.26
N GLY A 402 -8.14 -8.44 -10.72
CA GLY A 402 -7.71 -9.76 -10.28
C GLY A 402 -6.84 -9.71 -9.04
N ILE A 403 -7.18 -8.86 -8.08
CA ILE A 403 -6.57 -8.76 -6.75
C ILE A 403 -7.62 -9.05 -5.67
N TRP A 404 -7.17 -9.31 -4.45
CA TRP A 404 -8.06 -9.46 -3.30
C TRP A 404 -8.81 -8.15 -3.04
N ALA A 405 -10.04 -8.24 -2.53
CA ALA A 405 -10.89 -7.07 -2.27
C ALA A 405 -11.50 -7.14 -0.87
N TYR A 406 -11.10 -6.23 0.00
CA TYR A 406 -11.60 -6.09 1.37
C TYR A 406 -12.54 -4.90 1.50
N GLY A 407 -13.68 -5.15 2.12
CA GLY A 407 -14.65 -4.13 2.51
C GLY A 407 -14.32 -3.54 3.87
N VAL A 408 -14.67 -2.28 4.09
CA VAL A 408 -14.76 -1.68 5.44
C VAL A 408 -16.19 -1.26 5.74
N ARG A 409 -16.54 -1.12 7.03
CA ARG A 409 -17.88 -0.72 7.49
C ARG A 409 -18.07 0.80 7.64
N THR A 410 -16.99 1.55 7.54
CA THR A 410 -16.98 3.02 7.44
C THR A 410 -17.56 3.47 6.10
N GLY A 411 -17.85 4.77 5.94
CA GLY A 411 -18.45 5.30 4.71
C GLY A 411 -19.75 4.60 4.32
N TYR A 412 -19.85 4.10 3.08
CA TYR A 412 -21.00 3.35 2.58
C TYR A 412 -21.18 1.96 3.21
N GLY A 413 -20.13 1.38 3.79
CA GLY A 413 -20.18 0.04 4.41
C GLY A 413 -20.68 -1.06 3.46
N LEU A 414 -20.37 -0.96 2.17
CA LEU A 414 -20.86 -1.78 1.05
C LEU A 414 -22.39 -1.77 0.84
N ARG A 415 -23.09 -0.75 1.35
CA ARG A 415 -24.56 -0.62 1.24
C ARG A 415 -25.01 0.27 0.06
N ASP A 416 -24.17 0.40 -0.96
CA ASP A 416 -24.39 1.24 -2.16
C ASP A 416 -24.96 0.48 -3.37
N LYS A 417 -25.57 -0.70 -3.16
CA LYS A 417 -26.17 -1.55 -4.22
C LYS A 417 -27.09 -0.80 -5.18
N LYS A 418 -27.86 0.18 -4.69
CA LYS A 418 -28.77 1.00 -5.51
C LYS A 418 -28.02 1.93 -6.48
N SER A 419 -26.82 2.35 -6.11
CA SER A 419 -25.97 3.27 -6.85
C SER A 419 -24.90 2.55 -7.67
N TYR A 420 -24.83 1.22 -7.58
CA TYR A 420 -23.91 0.40 -8.36
C TYR A 420 -24.39 0.29 -9.81
N PRO A 421 -23.51 0.40 -10.83
CA PRO A 421 -23.91 0.22 -12.22
C PRO A 421 -24.30 -1.25 -12.45
N THR A 422 -25.60 -1.52 -12.58
CA THR A 422 -26.17 -2.88 -12.62
C THR A 422 -26.36 -3.44 -14.02
N ALA A 423 -26.07 -2.66 -15.07
CA ALA A 423 -26.48 -2.98 -16.44
C ALA A 423 -25.91 -4.30 -16.99
N GLU A 424 -24.75 -4.79 -16.49
CA GLU A 424 -24.06 -5.93 -17.13
C GLU A 424 -23.32 -6.89 -16.18
N THR A 425 -23.31 -6.69 -14.85
CA THR A 425 -22.51 -7.52 -13.92
C THR A 425 -23.24 -7.87 -12.63
N ALA A 426 -23.06 -9.11 -12.17
CA ALA A 426 -23.41 -9.52 -10.81
C ALA A 426 -22.75 -8.58 -9.78
N ILE A 427 -23.43 -8.38 -8.65
CA ILE A 427 -22.91 -7.51 -7.59
C ILE A 427 -21.62 -8.12 -7.04
N PRO A 428 -20.51 -7.37 -7.05
CA PRO A 428 -19.24 -7.90 -6.61
C PRO A 428 -19.29 -8.20 -5.11
N GLN A 429 -18.69 -9.32 -4.71
CA GLN A 429 -18.57 -9.70 -3.31
C GLN A 429 -17.16 -9.42 -2.81
N ALA A 430 -17.05 -8.79 -1.64
CA ALA A 430 -15.78 -8.64 -0.94
C ALA A 430 -15.32 -10.02 -0.43
N ASP A 431 -14.01 -10.24 -0.36
CA ASP A 431 -13.44 -11.45 0.23
C ASP A 431 -13.63 -11.47 1.75
N LEU A 432 -13.49 -10.31 2.39
CA LEU A 432 -13.75 -10.07 3.80
C LEU A 432 -14.26 -8.65 4.02
N ILE A 433 -14.93 -8.42 5.16
CA ILE A 433 -15.41 -7.10 5.59
C ILE A 433 -14.95 -6.81 7.02
N PHE A 434 -14.17 -5.74 7.16
CA PHE A 434 -13.59 -5.25 8.40
C PHE A 434 -14.35 -4.05 8.96
N ASP A 435 -14.13 -3.71 10.23
CA ASP A 435 -14.75 -2.53 10.82
C ASP A 435 -14.08 -1.25 10.30
N THR A 436 -12.74 -1.23 10.25
CA THR A 436 -11.94 -0.09 9.81
C THR A 436 -10.85 -0.48 8.80
N VAL A 437 -10.27 0.52 8.14
CA VAL A 437 -9.08 0.34 7.27
C VAL A 437 -7.89 -0.23 8.06
N TYR A 438 -7.72 0.16 9.32
CA TYR A 438 -6.65 -0.34 10.18
C TYR A 438 -6.78 -1.85 10.41
N ASP A 439 -7.99 -2.35 10.69
CA ASP A 439 -8.23 -3.78 10.87
C ASP A 439 -7.94 -4.58 9.60
N ALA A 440 -8.33 -4.03 8.44
CA ALA A 440 -8.07 -4.64 7.14
C ALA A 440 -6.57 -4.72 6.82
N VAL A 441 -5.82 -3.64 7.07
CA VAL A 441 -4.36 -3.63 6.87
C VAL A 441 -3.66 -4.57 7.86
N ARG A 442 -4.08 -4.57 9.12
CA ARG A 442 -3.51 -5.45 10.15
C ARG A 442 -3.68 -6.92 9.78
N PHE A 443 -4.86 -7.30 9.28
CA PHE A 443 -5.06 -8.63 8.70
C PHE A 443 -4.18 -8.86 7.47
N GLN A 444 -4.12 -7.90 6.54
CA GLN A 444 -3.29 -7.98 5.33
C GLN A 444 -1.81 -8.19 5.63
N CYS A 445 -1.28 -7.62 6.72
CA CYS A 445 0.11 -7.81 7.12
C CYS A 445 0.32 -9.11 7.91
N GLY A 446 -0.73 -9.65 8.55
CA GLY A 446 -0.63 -10.79 9.48
C GLY A 446 -1.17 -12.14 8.96
N TYR A 447 -1.92 -12.17 7.85
CA TYR A 447 -2.66 -13.39 7.42
C TYR A 447 -1.77 -14.62 7.24
N GLN A 448 -0.50 -14.44 6.87
CA GLN A 448 0.45 -15.56 6.72
C GLN A 448 0.71 -16.24 8.06
N SER A 449 0.96 -15.49 9.12
CA SER A 449 1.17 -16.03 10.46
C SER A 449 -0.08 -16.75 10.99
N LEU A 450 -1.26 -16.24 10.64
CA LEU A 450 -2.55 -16.85 11.00
C LEU A 450 -2.77 -18.19 10.34
N GLY A 451 -2.64 -18.25 9.01
CA GLY A 451 -2.96 -19.46 8.24
C GLY A 451 -1.86 -20.51 8.25
N GLN A 452 -0.65 -20.21 8.72
CA GLN A 452 0.54 -21.05 8.51
C GLN A 452 0.38 -22.46 9.06
N ALA A 453 -0.10 -22.60 10.31
CA ALA A 453 -0.22 -23.91 10.96
C ALA A 453 -1.16 -24.84 10.19
N LEU A 454 -2.36 -24.35 9.84
CA LEU A 454 -3.34 -25.16 9.11
C LEU A 454 -2.93 -25.38 7.65
N SER A 455 -2.33 -24.38 6.98
CA SER A 455 -1.89 -24.53 5.59
C SER A 455 -0.84 -25.63 5.46
N ARG A 456 0.12 -25.72 6.39
CA ARG A 456 1.11 -26.81 6.44
C ARG A 456 0.44 -28.18 6.65
N ALA A 457 -0.47 -28.27 7.61
CA ALA A 457 -1.18 -29.52 7.88
C ALA A 457 -2.05 -29.98 6.68
N ILE A 458 -2.60 -29.04 5.92
CA ILE A 458 -3.33 -29.32 4.66
C ILE A 458 -2.37 -29.86 3.60
N ASP A 459 -1.24 -29.19 3.37
CA ASP A 459 -0.25 -29.63 2.36
C ASP A 459 0.30 -31.03 2.65
N GLU A 460 0.51 -31.37 3.93
CA GLU A 460 0.94 -32.72 4.34
C GLU A 460 -0.09 -33.79 4.00
N ARG A 461 -1.39 -33.52 4.19
CA ARG A 461 -2.47 -34.49 3.92
C ARG A 461 -2.87 -34.57 2.45
N LEU A 462 -2.63 -33.50 1.67
CA LEU A 462 -2.95 -33.49 0.24
C LEU A 462 -2.21 -34.58 -0.53
N ALA A 463 -1.02 -35.01 -0.09
CA ALA A 463 -0.23 -36.06 -0.74
C ALA A 463 -0.94 -37.43 -0.75
N ASP A 464 -1.82 -37.69 0.22
CA ASP A 464 -2.41 -39.01 0.46
C ASP A 464 -3.90 -39.10 0.06
N THR A 465 -4.46 -38.04 -0.54
CA THR A 465 -5.91 -37.94 -0.81
C THR A 465 -6.23 -38.08 -2.30
N ALA A 466 -7.15 -38.99 -2.66
CA ALA A 466 -7.54 -39.26 -4.06
C ALA A 466 -8.59 -38.27 -4.63
N GLY A 467 -9.06 -37.31 -3.83
CA GLY A 467 -10.08 -36.31 -4.18
C GLY A 467 -9.85 -34.99 -3.42
N PRO A 468 -10.79 -34.03 -3.47
CA PRO A 468 -10.63 -32.77 -2.74
C PRO A 468 -10.51 -33.03 -1.23
N LEU A 469 -9.51 -32.43 -0.59
CA LEU A 469 -9.40 -32.43 0.87
C LEU A 469 -10.44 -31.47 1.45
N ILE A 470 -11.34 -31.97 2.28
CA ILE A 470 -12.41 -31.18 2.91
C ILE A 470 -12.00 -30.84 4.34
N VAL A 471 -11.85 -29.54 4.62
CA VAL A 471 -11.51 -29.02 5.94
C VAL A 471 -12.68 -28.21 6.48
N SER A 472 -13.22 -28.59 7.63
CA SER A 472 -14.22 -27.80 8.32
C SER A 472 -13.59 -26.83 9.31
N ILE A 473 -14.09 -25.60 9.32
CA ILE A 473 -13.64 -24.52 10.18
C ILE A 473 -14.88 -23.96 10.89
N CYS A 474 -14.98 -24.25 12.17
CA CYS A 474 -16.11 -23.84 13.01
C CYS A 474 -15.63 -23.05 14.23
N GLY A 475 -16.58 -22.54 14.99
CA GLY A 475 -16.33 -21.72 16.17
C GLY A 475 -17.52 -20.82 16.44
N ARG A 476 -17.56 -20.24 17.65
CA ARG A 476 -18.64 -19.34 18.05
C ARG A 476 -18.79 -18.17 17.08
N SER A 477 -19.99 -17.62 16.94
CA SER A 477 -20.19 -16.39 16.19
C SER A 477 -19.22 -15.29 16.69
N ARG A 478 -18.59 -14.57 15.76
CA ARG A 478 -17.55 -13.54 16.02
C ARG A 478 -16.20 -14.04 16.55
N SER A 479 -15.96 -15.35 16.62
CA SER A 479 -14.64 -15.94 16.95
C SER A 479 -13.53 -15.50 16.00
N GLY A 480 -13.86 -15.22 14.73
CA GLY A 480 -12.88 -14.95 13.68
C GLY A 480 -12.67 -16.13 12.73
N LYS A 481 -13.48 -17.20 12.86
CA LYS A 481 -13.46 -18.38 11.99
C LYS A 481 -13.40 -18.06 10.48
N THR A 482 -14.19 -17.09 10.02
CA THR A 482 -14.22 -16.67 8.60
C THR A 482 -12.94 -15.94 8.18
N THR A 483 -12.41 -15.11 9.06
CA THR A 483 -11.12 -14.44 8.85
C THR A 483 -9.98 -15.45 8.78
N PHE A 484 -10.00 -16.47 9.64
CA PHE A 484 -9.03 -17.55 9.64
C PHE A 484 -9.15 -18.45 8.39
N ALA A 485 -10.37 -18.84 8.02
CA ALA A 485 -10.64 -19.59 6.79
C ALA A 485 -10.15 -18.85 5.54
N HIS A 486 -10.36 -17.54 5.47
CA HIS A 486 -9.85 -16.70 4.39
C HIS A 486 -8.31 -16.59 4.39
N ALA A 487 -7.67 -16.48 5.56
CA ALA A 487 -6.21 -16.48 5.65
C ALA A 487 -5.62 -17.76 5.05
N VAL A 488 -6.20 -18.92 5.38
CA VAL A 488 -5.79 -20.23 4.87
C VAL A 488 -6.10 -20.35 3.38
N GLN A 489 -7.30 -19.94 2.94
CA GLN A 489 -7.66 -19.89 1.51
C GLN A 489 -6.61 -19.13 0.71
N ARG A 490 -6.23 -17.96 1.21
CA ARG A 490 -5.28 -17.08 0.55
C ARG A 490 -3.90 -17.69 0.46
N MET A 491 -3.37 -18.21 1.57
CA MET A 491 -2.05 -18.85 1.59
C MET A 491 -1.95 -20.01 0.60
N LEU A 492 -2.95 -20.89 0.59
CA LEU A 492 -3.01 -22.02 -0.33
C LEU A 492 -3.15 -21.55 -1.79
N SER A 493 -4.00 -20.54 -2.05
CA SER A 493 -4.17 -19.98 -3.41
C SER A 493 -2.90 -19.31 -3.92
N GLU A 494 -2.19 -18.57 -3.06
CA GLU A 494 -0.90 -17.95 -3.39
C GLU A 494 0.22 -18.98 -3.61
N ALA A 495 0.12 -20.16 -3.00
CA ALA A 495 0.95 -21.33 -3.28
C ALA A 495 0.54 -22.09 -4.56
N GLY A 496 -0.50 -21.62 -5.28
CA GLY A 496 -0.96 -22.18 -6.55
C GLY A 496 -2.01 -23.28 -6.42
N ARG A 497 -2.56 -23.52 -5.22
CA ARG A 497 -3.63 -24.51 -5.00
C ARG A 497 -4.98 -23.99 -5.46
N LYS A 498 -5.80 -24.86 -6.00
CA LYS A 498 -7.22 -24.56 -6.28
C LYS A 498 -8.06 -24.76 -5.02
N VAL A 499 -8.46 -23.67 -4.39
CA VAL A 499 -9.21 -23.69 -3.12
C VAL A 499 -10.64 -23.17 -3.29
N LEU A 500 -11.61 -23.96 -2.87
CA LEU A 500 -13.00 -23.56 -2.75
C LEU A 500 -13.32 -23.24 -1.28
N ARG A 501 -13.67 -21.99 -0.98
CA ARG A 501 -14.22 -21.63 0.34
C ARG A 501 -15.74 -21.58 0.26
N LEU A 502 -16.42 -22.43 1.02
CA LEU A 502 -17.88 -22.50 1.10
C LEU A 502 -18.35 -21.95 2.45
N GLU A 503 -19.19 -20.93 2.40
CA GLU A 503 -19.82 -20.32 3.58
C GLU A 503 -21.16 -20.99 3.87
N LEU A 504 -21.21 -21.86 4.88
CA LEU A 504 -22.44 -22.53 5.33
C LEU A 504 -23.47 -21.54 5.87
N ASP A 505 -23.02 -20.37 6.33
CA ASP A 505 -23.89 -19.27 6.78
C ASP A 505 -24.86 -18.81 5.66
N ARG A 506 -24.61 -19.13 4.38
CA ARG A 506 -25.53 -18.85 3.26
C ARG A 506 -26.78 -19.71 3.22
N TRP A 507 -26.87 -20.75 4.05
CA TRP A 507 -28.09 -21.56 4.23
C TRP A 507 -28.91 -21.13 5.44
N ILE A 508 -28.47 -20.11 6.19
CA ILE A 508 -29.22 -19.61 7.34
C ILE A 508 -30.62 -19.15 6.91
N LEU A 509 -31.65 -19.63 7.60
CA LEU A 509 -33.03 -19.25 7.39
C LEU A 509 -33.21 -17.72 7.54
N PRO A 510 -33.83 -17.02 6.59
CA PRO A 510 -34.19 -15.61 6.73
C PRO A 510 -35.08 -15.35 7.95
N LEU A 511 -35.02 -14.14 8.52
CA LEU A 511 -35.76 -13.81 9.74
C LEU A 511 -37.27 -14.08 9.63
N GLU A 512 -37.86 -13.76 8.48
CA GLU A 512 -39.29 -13.95 8.20
C GLU A 512 -39.74 -15.43 8.17
N HIS A 513 -38.81 -16.37 8.04
CA HIS A 513 -39.07 -17.81 8.01
C HIS A 513 -38.75 -18.51 9.34
N ARG A 514 -38.45 -17.76 10.41
CA ARG A 514 -38.08 -18.33 11.73
C ARG A 514 -39.29 -18.35 12.66
N SER A 515 -39.54 -19.49 13.31
CA SER A 515 -40.41 -19.54 14.48
C SER A 515 -39.70 -18.93 15.71
N PRO A 516 -40.44 -18.45 16.72
CA PRO A 516 -39.85 -17.91 17.95
C PRO A 516 -38.94 -18.90 18.70
N ASP A 517 -39.28 -20.19 18.65
CA ASP A 517 -38.58 -21.25 19.40
C ASP A 517 -37.62 -22.08 18.52
N ILE A 518 -37.26 -21.58 17.32
CA ILE A 518 -36.37 -22.30 16.41
C ILE A 518 -34.99 -22.50 17.03
N SER A 519 -34.45 -23.72 16.96
CA SER A 519 -33.09 -23.99 17.44
C SER A 519 -32.03 -23.32 16.54
N ALA A 520 -30.81 -23.15 17.09
CA ALA A 520 -29.69 -22.64 16.30
C ALA A 520 -29.32 -23.57 15.13
N GLU A 521 -29.49 -24.88 15.29
CA GLU A 521 -29.23 -25.92 14.29
C GLU A 521 -30.25 -25.85 13.14
N GLU A 522 -31.55 -25.85 13.44
CA GLU A 522 -32.61 -25.69 12.42
C GLU A 522 -32.49 -24.36 11.69
N ARG A 523 -32.20 -23.27 12.42
CA ARG A 523 -31.96 -21.94 11.83
C ARG A 523 -30.80 -21.95 10.82
N SER A 524 -29.78 -22.78 11.05
CA SER A 524 -28.60 -22.88 10.20
C SER A 524 -28.73 -23.99 9.13
N ARG A 525 -29.89 -24.68 9.09
CA ARG A 525 -30.21 -25.79 8.20
C ARG A 525 -29.18 -26.91 8.22
N VAL A 526 -28.75 -27.31 9.42
CA VAL A 526 -27.73 -28.35 9.63
C VAL A 526 -28.13 -29.69 9.02
N GLU A 527 -29.43 -29.96 8.87
CA GLU A 527 -29.97 -31.15 8.21
C GLU A 527 -29.51 -31.30 6.75
N LEU A 528 -29.14 -30.20 6.09
CA LEU A 528 -28.67 -30.20 4.70
C LEU A 528 -27.16 -30.49 4.58
N TYR A 529 -26.39 -30.40 5.67
CA TYR A 529 -24.93 -30.46 5.60
C TYR A 529 -24.40 -31.80 5.05
N PRO A 530 -24.94 -32.98 5.42
CA PRO A 530 -24.47 -34.25 4.86
C PRO A 530 -24.62 -34.33 3.34
N GLU A 531 -25.74 -33.83 2.80
CA GLU A 531 -25.96 -33.78 1.36
C GLU A 531 -24.99 -32.82 0.67
N ILE A 532 -24.79 -31.63 1.24
CA ILE A 532 -23.82 -30.64 0.74
C ILE A 532 -22.42 -31.25 0.66
N VAL A 533 -21.93 -31.84 1.75
CA VAL A 533 -20.58 -32.45 1.80
C VAL A 533 -20.46 -33.63 0.83
N SER A 534 -21.48 -34.48 0.74
CA SER A 534 -21.51 -35.59 -0.21
C SER A 534 -21.46 -35.13 -1.67
N MET A 535 -22.13 -34.03 -2.02
CA MET A 535 -22.03 -33.46 -3.37
C MET A 535 -20.65 -32.89 -3.66
N LEU A 536 -20.04 -32.19 -2.70
CA LEU A 536 -18.69 -31.62 -2.83
C LEU A 536 -17.61 -32.70 -2.98
N ARG A 537 -17.69 -33.79 -2.19
CA ARG A 537 -16.75 -34.92 -2.26
C ARG A 537 -16.81 -35.66 -3.60
N ARG A 538 -17.97 -35.64 -4.25
CA ARG A 538 -18.17 -36.14 -5.62
C ARG A 538 -17.78 -35.11 -6.70
N SER A 539 -17.06 -34.04 -6.32
CA SER A 539 -16.67 -32.95 -7.21
C SER A 539 -17.87 -32.32 -7.91
N GLY A 540 -19.00 -32.21 -7.21
CA GLY A 540 -20.25 -31.66 -7.72
C GLY A 540 -20.38 -30.14 -7.54
N GLN A 541 -21.56 -29.64 -7.87
CA GLN A 541 -21.96 -28.25 -7.62
C GLN A 541 -23.03 -28.21 -6.51
N VAL A 542 -22.98 -27.16 -5.70
CA VAL A 542 -23.97 -26.90 -4.64
C VAL A 542 -24.50 -25.48 -4.81
N GLU A 543 -25.82 -25.33 -4.82
CA GLU A 543 -26.47 -24.02 -4.89
C GLU A 543 -26.93 -23.56 -3.50
N ALA A 544 -26.45 -22.40 -3.08
CA ALA A 544 -26.85 -21.78 -1.83
C ALA A 544 -27.97 -20.75 -2.06
N PRO A 545 -29.03 -20.76 -1.23
CA PRO A 545 -30.15 -19.83 -1.34
C PRO A 545 -29.74 -18.36 -1.05
N GLY A 546 -28.63 -18.17 -0.35
CA GLY A 546 -28.09 -16.87 0.04
C GLY A 546 -28.66 -16.39 1.37
N TYR A 547 -27.83 -15.69 2.15
CA TYR A 547 -28.25 -15.03 3.39
C TYR A 547 -27.44 -13.76 3.59
N ASP A 548 -28.12 -12.63 3.82
CA ASP A 548 -27.45 -11.38 4.19
C ASP A 548 -27.51 -11.18 5.71
N ALA A 549 -26.35 -11.32 6.37
CA ALA A 549 -26.24 -11.13 7.80
C ALA A 549 -26.61 -9.71 8.24
N ALA A 550 -26.55 -8.68 7.38
CA ALA A 550 -26.95 -7.32 7.70
C ALA A 550 -28.49 -7.15 7.71
N SER A 551 -29.18 -7.40 6.61
CA SER A 551 -30.65 -7.32 6.56
C SER A 551 -31.36 -8.47 7.30
N ARG A 552 -30.65 -9.58 7.57
CA ARG A 552 -31.22 -10.85 8.04
C ARG A 552 -32.22 -11.47 7.05
N GLY A 553 -32.17 -11.05 5.79
CA GLY A 553 -33.04 -11.53 4.71
C GLY A 553 -32.31 -12.41 3.70
N GLN A 554 -33.06 -12.86 2.70
CA GLN A 554 -32.52 -13.59 1.56
C GLN A 554 -32.29 -12.64 0.38
N PRO A 555 -31.08 -12.58 -0.21
CA PRO A 555 -30.87 -11.90 -1.48
C PRO A 555 -31.64 -12.60 -2.61
N ARG A 556 -31.92 -11.89 -3.70
CA ARG A 556 -32.61 -12.48 -4.88
C ARG A 556 -31.75 -13.51 -5.62
N ASP A 557 -30.44 -13.38 -5.51
CA ASP A 557 -29.49 -14.19 -6.26
C ASP A 557 -28.99 -15.35 -5.40
N THR A 558 -28.89 -16.53 -6.00
CA THR A 558 -28.27 -17.72 -5.38
C THR A 558 -26.76 -17.70 -5.62
N THR A 559 -26.03 -18.50 -4.84
CA THR A 559 -24.58 -18.68 -5.01
C THR A 559 -24.28 -20.11 -5.39
N THR A 560 -23.67 -20.34 -6.54
CA THR A 560 -23.19 -21.67 -6.94
C THR A 560 -21.75 -21.87 -6.45
N TYR A 561 -21.52 -22.95 -5.72
CA TYR A 561 -20.19 -23.44 -5.36
C TYR A 561 -19.84 -24.63 -6.24
N ASP A 562 -18.66 -24.63 -6.85
CA ASP A 562 -18.21 -25.65 -7.79
C ASP A 562 -16.92 -26.31 -7.31
N ALA A 563 -17.00 -27.61 -6.99
CA ALA A 563 -15.89 -28.39 -6.47
C ALA A 563 -15.14 -29.19 -7.54
N ARG A 564 -15.50 -29.09 -8.84
CA ARG A 564 -14.90 -29.90 -9.92
C ARG A 564 -13.39 -29.77 -10.02
N ASP A 565 -12.90 -28.58 -9.75
CA ASP A 565 -11.49 -28.20 -9.87
C ASP A 565 -10.81 -28.03 -8.51
N ALA A 566 -11.52 -28.21 -7.40
CA ALA A 566 -10.96 -27.93 -6.08
C ALA A 566 -9.99 -29.03 -5.64
N GLU A 567 -8.79 -28.65 -5.22
CA GLU A 567 -7.88 -29.51 -4.45
C GLU A 567 -8.24 -29.48 -2.96
N VAL A 568 -8.67 -28.33 -2.48
CA VAL A 568 -9.04 -28.11 -1.07
C VAL A 568 -10.40 -27.42 -0.99
N ILE A 569 -11.26 -27.90 -0.11
CA ILE A 569 -12.57 -27.31 0.18
C ILE A 569 -12.59 -26.89 1.65
N LEU A 570 -12.74 -25.59 1.90
CA LEU A 570 -12.86 -25.03 3.24
C LEU A 570 -14.34 -24.77 3.55
N LEU A 571 -14.90 -25.51 4.51
CA LEU A 571 -16.27 -25.32 5.00
C LEU A 571 -16.25 -24.37 6.20
N ASP A 572 -16.73 -23.14 6.03
CA ASP A 572 -16.83 -22.13 7.09
C ASP A 572 -18.27 -21.99 7.56
N GLY A 573 -18.50 -22.19 8.86
CA GLY A 573 -19.80 -21.99 9.48
C GLY A 573 -19.78 -22.27 10.98
N ILE A 574 -20.74 -21.71 11.73
CA ILE A 574 -20.81 -21.94 13.18
C ILE A 574 -21.05 -23.43 13.53
N PHE A 575 -21.62 -24.20 12.59
CA PHE A 575 -21.87 -25.64 12.71
C PHE A 575 -21.03 -26.49 11.75
N ALA A 576 -19.93 -25.97 11.20
CA ALA A 576 -19.11 -26.74 10.25
C ALA A 576 -18.44 -27.98 10.88
N GLY A 577 -18.30 -28.04 12.21
CA GLY A 577 -17.79 -29.19 12.96
C GLY A 577 -18.91 -30.07 13.54
N HIS A 578 -20.15 -29.95 13.05
CA HIS A 578 -21.28 -30.71 13.58
C HIS A 578 -21.11 -32.22 13.36
N ALA A 579 -21.56 -33.02 14.33
CA ALA A 579 -21.38 -34.47 14.34
C ALA A 579 -21.93 -35.19 13.09
N SER A 580 -22.95 -34.63 12.44
CA SER A 580 -23.56 -35.21 11.22
C SER A 580 -22.63 -35.26 10.00
N ILE A 581 -21.56 -34.46 9.99
CA ILE A 581 -20.59 -34.42 8.88
C ILE A 581 -19.15 -34.70 9.32
N ARG A 582 -18.94 -35.02 10.60
CA ARG A 582 -17.58 -35.14 11.16
C ARG A 582 -16.76 -36.24 10.49
N GLU A 583 -17.36 -37.39 10.21
CA GLU A 583 -16.72 -38.52 9.53
C GLU A 583 -16.54 -38.28 8.02
N GLU A 584 -17.23 -37.27 7.47
CA GLU A 584 -17.21 -36.92 6.05
C GLU A 584 -16.26 -35.77 5.73
N VAL A 585 -15.57 -35.21 6.73
CA VAL A 585 -14.53 -34.18 6.55
C VAL A 585 -13.17 -34.75 6.92
N ASP A 586 -12.15 -34.35 6.19
CA ASP A 586 -10.79 -34.88 6.35
C ASP A 586 -10.07 -34.19 7.52
N MET A 587 -10.43 -32.94 7.84
CA MET A 587 -9.93 -32.20 8.99
C MET A 587 -11.02 -31.33 9.61
N ALA A 588 -11.09 -31.29 10.94
CA ALA A 588 -11.97 -30.42 11.69
C ALA A 588 -11.18 -29.42 12.55
N VAL A 589 -11.47 -28.13 12.38
CA VAL A 589 -10.80 -27.02 13.08
C VAL A 589 -11.81 -26.22 13.88
N PHE A 590 -11.49 -25.98 15.16
CA PHE A 590 -12.27 -25.13 16.04
C PHE A 590 -11.51 -23.84 16.34
N VAL A 591 -12.11 -22.70 16.01
CA VAL A 591 -11.54 -21.37 16.23
C VAL A 591 -12.19 -20.75 17.47
N GLU A 592 -11.36 -20.40 18.45
CA GLU A 592 -11.78 -19.78 19.70
C GLU A 592 -11.19 -18.37 19.86
N ALA A 593 -11.87 -17.60 20.71
CA ALA A 593 -11.49 -16.27 21.15
C ALA A 593 -12.08 -16.05 22.55
N SER A 594 -11.50 -15.15 23.34
CA SER A 594 -12.04 -14.83 24.66
C SER A 594 -13.47 -14.30 24.56
N GLN A 595 -14.24 -14.51 25.62
CA GLN A 595 -15.58 -13.96 25.75
C GLN A 595 -15.59 -12.42 25.60
N GLN A 596 -14.56 -11.74 26.08
CA GLN A 596 -14.43 -10.28 25.94
C GLN A 596 -14.27 -9.86 24.48
N THR A 597 -13.42 -10.54 23.71
CA THR A 597 -13.24 -10.28 22.28
C THR A 597 -14.53 -10.54 21.50
N LEU A 598 -15.19 -11.66 21.79
CA LEU A 598 -16.49 -11.98 21.17
C LEU A 598 -17.53 -10.89 21.45
N LEU A 599 -17.64 -10.44 22.71
CA LEU A 599 -18.56 -9.39 23.14
C LEU A 599 -18.28 -8.06 22.43
N ASN A 600 -17.02 -7.64 22.37
CA ASN A 600 -16.61 -6.41 21.70
C ASN A 600 -16.98 -6.44 20.21
N ARG A 601 -16.60 -7.51 19.51
CA ARG A 601 -16.94 -7.71 18.08
C ARG A 601 -18.44 -7.80 17.84
N PHE A 602 -19.18 -8.38 18.79
CA PHE A 602 -20.63 -8.47 18.72
C PHE A 602 -21.27 -7.08 18.83
N HIS A 603 -20.90 -6.29 19.85
CA HIS A 603 -21.43 -4.93 20.01
C HIS A 603 -21.10 -4.03 18.81
N THR A 604 -19.86 -4.02 18.33
CA THR A 604 -19.47 -3.22 17.16
C THR A 604 -20.32 -3.55 15.95
N PHE A 605 -20.49 -4.84 15.65
CA PHE A 605 -21.30 -5.26 14.51
C PHE A 605 -22.77 -4.90 14.64
N TYR A 606 -23.38 -5.13 15.81
CA TYR A 606 -24.80 -4.86 15.99
C TYR A 606 -25.12 -3.37 16.16
N ALA A 607 -24.19 -2.57 16.68
CA ALA A 607 -24.26 -1.11 16.63
C ALA A 607 -24.25 -0.60 15.19
N TRP A 608 -23.37 -1.14 14.33
CA TRP A 608 -23.36 -0.84 12.89
C TRP A 608 -24.66 -1.26 12.16
N LYS A 609 -25.41 -2.21 12.73
CA LYS A 609 -26.74 -2.59 12.26
C LYS A 609 -27.87 -1.71 12.82
N GLY A 610 -27.56 -0.75 13.69
CA GLY A 610 -28.53 0.15 14.31
C GLY A 610 -29.26 -0.45 15.52
N LEU A 611 -28.77 -1.55 16.11
CA LEU A 611 -29.35 -2.05 17.36
C LEU A 611 -28.92 -1.16 18.53
N THR A 612 -29.84 -0.95 19.47
CA THR A 612 -29.53 -0.29 20.73
C THR A 612 -28.65 -1.20 21.60
N PRO A 613 -27.83 -0.63 22.52
CA PRO A 613 -27.02 -1.43 23.44
C PRO A 613 -27.82 -2.47 24.23
N VAL A 614 -29.03 -2.12 24.68
CA VAL A 614 -29.93 -3.03 25.42
C VAL A 614 -30.40 -4.19 24.54
N ALA A 615 -30.80 -3.93 23.30
CA ALA A 615 -31.22 -4.97 22.37
C ALA A 615 -30.05 -5.89 21.97
N ALA A 616 -28.85 -5.33 21.83
CA ALA A 616 -27.63 -6.09 21.57
C ALA A 616 -27.32 -7.02 22.76
N GLU A 617 -27.41 -6.53 24.00
CA GLU A 617 -27.17 -7.34 25.21
C GLU A 617 -28.19 -8.48 25.33
N GLY A 618 -29.47 -8.21 25.12
CA GLY A 618 -30.50 -9.26 25.13
C GLY A 618 -30.23 -10.36 24.08
N LEU A 619 -29.81 -9.96 22.88
CA LEU A 619 -29.45 -10.92 21.83
C LEU A 619 -28.18 -11.71 22.18
N TRP A 620 -27.20 -11.07 22.81
CA TRP A 620 -25.97 -11.70 23.28
C TRP A 620 -26.27 -12.80 24.32
N GLN A 621 -27.11 -12.52 25.30
CA GLN A 621 -27.51 -13.50 26.31
C GLN A 621 -28.26 -14.70 25.71
N SER A 622 -29.16 -14.47 24.75
CA SER A 622 -29.83 -15.56 24.00
C SER A 622 -28.81 -16.44 23.26
N ARG A 623 -27.76 -15.86 22.64
CA ARG A 623 -26.71 -16.65 21.98
C ARG A 623 -25.93 -17.52 22.96
N ILE A 624 -25.62 -17.00 24.15
CA ILE A 624 -24.94 -17.77 25.19
C ILE A 624 -25.79 -18.96 25.66
N GLN A 625 -27.09 -18.77 25.81
CA GLN A 625 -27.99 -19.81 26.31
C GLN A 625 -28.31 -20.88 25.26
N GLU A 626 -28.58 -20.47 24.02
CA GLU A 626 -29.11 -21.36 22.98
C GLU A 626 -28.03 -21.91 22.04
N GLU A 627 -27.09 -21.06 21.61
CA GLU A 627 -26.17 -21.38 20.52
C GLU A 627 -24.83 -21.92 21.03
N TRP A 628 -24.28 -21.32 22.08
CA TRP A 628 -22.92 -21.66 22.54
C TRP A 628 -22.77 -23.11 23.01
N PRO A 629 -23.68 -23.69 23.82
CA PRO A 629 -23.53 -25.08 24.25
C PRO A 629 -23.47 -26.06 23.07
N ARG A 630 -24.22 -25.77 21.99
CA ARG A 630 -24.23 -26.57 20.76
C ARG A 630 -22.95 -26.41 19.95
N ILE A 631 -22.42 -25.19 19.89
CA ILE A 631 -21.15 -24.93 19.20
C ILE A 631 -19.98 -25.55 19.95
N ASP A 632 -19.93 -25.39 21.27
CA ASP A 632 -18.82 -25.86 22.10
C ASP A 632 -18.68 -27.38 22.11
N LEU A 633 -19.77 -28.13 21.86
CA LEU A 633 -19.70 -29.58 21.67
C LEU A 633 -18.79 -29.96 20.49
N GLN A 634 -18.79 -29.17 19.40
CA GLN A 634 -17.97 -29.42 18.21
C GLN A 634 -16.47 -29.34 18.54
N ARG A 635 -16.09 -28.56 19.56
CA ARG A 635 -14.70 -28.43 20.03
C ARG A 635 -14.09 -29.77 20.45
N THR A 636 -14.89 -30.67 21.03
CA THR A 636 -14.41 -31.96 21.54
C THR A 636 -14.03 -32.93 20.42
N SER A 637 -14.57 -32.73 19.23
CA SER A 637 -14.33 -33.54 18.03
C SER A 637 -13.36 -32.91 17.04
N ALA A 638 -12.84 -31.71 17.32
CA ALA A 638 -11.91 -31.00 16.43
C ALA A 638 -10.50 -31.60 16.51
N ASP A 639 -9.85 -31.73 15.35
CA ASP A 639 -8.46 -32.17 15.24
C ASP A 639 -7.50 -31.06 15.65
N ILE A 640 -7.86 -29.81 15.36
CA ILE A 640 -7.04 -28.63 15.63
C ILE A 640 -7.90 -27.58 16.30
N VAL A 641 -7.34 -26.93 17.32
CA VAL A 641 -7.95 -25.83 18.04
C VAL A 641 -7.04 -24.62 17.88
N ILE A 642 -7.60 -23.51 17.39
CA ILE A 642 -6.86 -22.28 17.17
C ILE A 642 -7.44 -21.18 18.04
N ASN A 643 -6.61 -20.63 18.93
CA ASN A 643 -6.90 -19.39 19.63
C ASN A 643 -6.30 -18.21 18.86
N LEU A 644 -7.14 -17.37 18.26
CA LEU A 644 -6.66 -16.23 17.47
C LEU A 644 -5.97 -15.15 18.31
N GLU A 645 -6.20 -15.11 19.63
CA GLU A 645 -5.57 -14.13 20.52
C GLU A 645 -4.11 -14.49 20.84
N GLU A 646 -3.78 -15.79 20.86
CA GLU A 646 -2.39 -16.27 21.00
C GLU A 646 -1.61 -16.12 19.69
N THR A 647 -2.33 -16.01 18.58
CA THR A 647 -1.79 -15.89 17.23
C THR A 647 -1.61 -14.41 16.85
N ILE A 648 -0.89 -13.64 17.68
CA ILE A 648 -0.56 -12.20 17.50
C ILE A 648 -1.58 -11.45 16.61
N LEU A 649 -2.81 -11.32 17.10
CA LEU A 649 -3.84 -10.44 16.52
C LEU A 649 -4.53 -9.61 17.61
#